data_AF-A0A6S6TWS5-F1
#
_entry.id   AF-A0A6S6TWS5-F1
#
_cell.length_a   1.000
_cell.length_b   1.000
_cell.length_c   1.000
_cell.angle_alpha   90.00
_cell.angle_beta   90.00
_cell.angle_gamma   90.00
#
_symmetry.space_group_name_H-M   'P 1'
#
loop_
_entity.id
_entity.type
_entity.pdbx_description
1 polymer ?
#
loop_
_entity_poly.entity_id
_entity_poly.type
_entity_poly.pdbx_seq_one_letter_code
_entity_poly.pdbx_strand_id
1 'polypeptide(L)'
;MNTIKNNKFYVIATILSLFLIVLLLILIFWQIKHSSNIIESDANITAVVSSSNANFFSFDEEEDTCIKPGLDVSPCELRCKPTAQEMKMARVAWKYIENNFNEKTGLTAAAHKYPSAATWDWANANYAIFAAKKFGIIDQTRYEVMMGKFLTTMQKMDLFNNELPNKTYNTNTGKMVNYVNKTVKDGTGWSAADMARLLSSLNVIEQCEENLAPAIEKLTLRYRYCRALSVEGDLYGAQYSKDGELHITHEALTGYEEYLARGYELWGHNAGEARQYKFLNEVDVYGIKIPTDTRPFFSNFVESEPFWYLGFEYGVDDPESGQYIKNIYQVQEERYKRTGQITAVTEDNIDRRPYFLFNTVYTNGEPWKTINQHGADYDEYKTVSTKAGLGMHYLFNTPYSQKVFNYLKNNYDPKKGYYAGIYEKRPGQNKAMTLNTNSIILEGMLSAKMGPLQRLKKVESRGTYDAYRNNINNFRCLPTEKKHLILEPYAGGVEKNASTNCAGEEERLQSAKIAWSYFENNYNPETGLVNGRHKYKVIRPEHIGKTIMATMSAESLDIIYKDVFHSRMAKLMSTLKKMQLYNKELPNLYYNAKTGAKVKKDGSKAGRAGGWDLYSVSQLMTALFHLQRDYPKYRQDVFSIVAKWNFKRAILKKGMQDRWFNGKDKGGAIDIVDPAKEFYIYNAMKFFNIKAYSYLFDERNLDYKAIYNHEVPMGFEDRLTNGESYLWTMMEQPYYLKYKHYSSNIYLALKDRYNITGKFATSTEEGIDRKPHWIQNSIYNEGKLWENLNRERKAEHKRGLLSTKAAFVYDALYGYTDDYAQTLMEQVKGLYKEGYGWYGGVFLKSKHTNKSLNIMTNAAVLESINYKKNGNFYYAKEPKLYDQIALRTIDEKNKYYIESKEIELRYDAQQLMESLKEEKELARMERKGINFVVRIGVFDTQEEALDFLDFLKVNLPRAKIVQGDVNSENFMLATRPFNYDYHIPYKNRLISKEVYEPFKVYMKNYLKKKKIANKKKD
;
A
#
# COMPACT_ATOMS: atom_id res chain seq x y z
N MET A 1 51.94 46.00 17.06
CA MET A 1 51.27 45.47 18.27
C MET A 1 50.02 44.69 17.86
N ASN A 2 50.10 43.39 17.57
CA ASN A 2 48.88 42.58 17.36
C ASN A 2 49.07 41.06 17.55
N THR A 3 49.98 40.66 18.45
CA THR A 3 50.22 39.26 18.84
C THR A 3 49.68 38.92 20.23
N ILE A 4 48.73 39.69 20.76
CA ILE A 4 48.16 39.47 22.12
C ILE A 4 46.64 39.16 22.10
N LYS A 5 45.95 39.23 20.95
CA LYS A 5 44.48 39.03 20.90
C LYS A 5 43.97 37.59 20.70
N ASN A 6 44.82 36.63 20.30
CA ASN A 6 44.35 35.24 20.05
C ASN A 6 44.41 34.28 21.26
N ASN A 7 45.11 34.62 22.34
CA ASN A 7 45.16 33.73 23.53
C ASN A 7 43.95 33.86 24.46
N LYS A 8 43.21 34.98 24.45
CA LYS A 8 42.03 35.14 25.33
C LYS A 8 40.82 34.33 24.86
N PHE A 9 40.62 34.17 23.55
CA PHE A 9 39.47 33.41 23.03
C PHE A 9 39.62 31.90 23.23
N TYR A 10 40.83 31.37 23.07
CA TYR A 10 41.11 29.96 23.34
C TYR A 10 40.93 29.62 24.82
N VAL A 11 41.44 30.45 25.74
CA VAL A 11 41.29 30.22 27.18
C VAL A 11 39.81 30.27 27.63
N ILE A 12 39.02 31.20 27.09
CA ILE A 12 37.58 31.30 27.40
C ILE A 12 36.81 30.08 26.86
N ALA A 13 37.13 29.60 25.66
CA ALA A 13 36.50 28.40 25.08
C ALA A 13 36.84 27.13 25.87
N THR A 14 38.08 27.00 26.37
CA THR A 14 38.51 25.87 27.21
C THR A 14 37.88 25.91 28.60
N ILE A 15 37.69 27.10 29.17
CA ILE A 15 37.00 27.26 30.46
C ILE A 15 35.50 26.92 30.32
N LEU A 16 34.85 27.36 29.23
CA LEU A 16 33.44 27.03 28.95
C LEU A 16 33.20 25.54 28.73
N SER A 17 34.12 24.85 28.04
CA SER A 17 34.01 23.39 27.84
C SER A 17 34.28 22.60 29.12
N LEU A 18 35.23 23.03 29.96
CA LEU A 18 35.42 22.47 31.30
C LEU A 18 34.20 22.69 32.21
N PHE A 19 33.58 23.87 32.14
CA PHE A 19 32.36 24.17 32.91
C PHE A 19 31.19 23.29 32.47
N LEU A 20 31.01 23.07 31.16
CA LEU A 20 30.01 22.16 30.60
C LEU A 20 30.22 20.71 31.03
N ILE A 21 31.47 20.24 31.06
CA ILE A 21 31.81 18.88 31.52
C ILE A 21 31.53 18.72 33.01
N VAL A 22 31.88 19.71 33.84
CA VAL A 22 31.56 19.70 35.27
C VAL A 22 30.05 19.73 35.50
N LEU A 23 29.29 20.51 34.73
CA LEU A 23 27.83 20.56 34.83
C LEU A 23 27.18 19.22 34.42
N LEU A 24 27.70 18.57 33.40
CA LEU A 24 27.30 17.22 32.99
C LEU A 24 27.63 16.16 34.06
N LEU A 25 28.81 16.25 34.68
CA LEU A 25 29.19 15.36 35.78
C LEU A 25 28.33 15.59 37.04
N ILE A 26 27.96 16.84 37.34
CA ILE A 26 27.03 17.17 38.43
C ILE A 26 25.63 16.65 38.12
N LEU A 27 25.15 16.77 36.88
CA LEU A 27 23.85 16.21 36.47
C LEU A 27 23.83 14.68 36.54
N ILE A 28 24.91 14.01 36.12
CA ILE A 28 25.06 12.56 36.25
C ILE A 28 25.11 12.16 37.73
N PHE A 29 25.85 12.90 38.58
CA PHE A 29 25.87 12.64 40.02
C PHE A 29 24.52 12.90 40.68
N TRP A 30 23.76 13.89 40.22
CA TRP A 30 22.42 14.19 40.70
C TRP A 30 21.42 13.10 40.28
N GLN A 31 21.56 12.56 39.07
CA GLN A 31 20.75 11.43 38.59
C GLN A 31 21.06 10.13 39.35
N ILE A 32 22.34 9.88 39.68
CA ILE A 32 22.76 8.73 40.50
C ILE A 32 22.26 8.90 41.96
N LYS A 33 22.25 10.13 42.50
CA LYS A 33 21.77 10.44 43.85
C LYS A 33 20.24 10.46 43.96
N HIS A 34 19.51 10.73 42.88
CA HIS A 34 18.05 10.62 42.84
C HIS A 34 17.54 9.20 42.55
N SER A 35 18.36 8.35 41.94
CA SER A 35 18.04 6.92 41.72
C SER A 35 18.25 6.06 42.97
N SER A 36 18.79 6.64 44.07
CA SER A 36 19.10 5.93 45.32
C SER A 36 18.15 6.26 46.49
N ASN A 37 17.02 6.93 46.25
CA ASN A 37 16.03 7.29 47.28
C ASN A 37 14.61 6.73 47.02
N ILE A 38 14.49 5.56 46.39
CA ILE A 38 13.27 4.77 46.45
C ILE A 38 13.69 3.32 46.64
N ILE A 39 13.70 2.87 47.89
CA ILE A 39 13.40 1.54 48.44
C ILE A 39 13.95 1.54 49.86
N GLU A 40 13.08 1.85 50.83
CA GLU A 40 13.19 1.34 52.19
C GLU A 40 11.79 1.30 52.82
N SER A 41 11.14 0.13 52.71
CA SER A 41 10.40 -0.53 53.79
C SER A 41 9.98 -1.92 53.31
N ASP A 42 10.86 -2.91 53.45
CA ASP A 42 10.67 -3.95 54.46
C ASP A 42 11.71 -5.07 54.32
N ALA A 43 12.60 -5.05 55.30
CA ALA A 43 13.20 -6.16 56.03
C ALA A 43 13.73 -7.40 55.30
N ASN A 44 15.04 -7.59 55.56
CA ASN A 44 15.78 -8.83 55.67
C ASN A 44 16.12 -9.56 54.38
N ILE A 45 17.41 -9.53 54.01
CA ILE A 45 18.28 -10.71 54.08
C ILE A 45 19.74 -10.27 53.90
N THR A 46 20.56 -10.74 54.84
CA THR A 46 22.01 -10.65 54.90
C THR A 46 22.71 -11.32 53.71
N ALA A 47 23.63 -10.55 53.12
CA ALA A 47 24.88 -10.89 52.43
C ALA A 47 25.21 -12.37 52.11
N VAL A 48 25.51 -12.62 50.83
CA VAL A 48 26.61 -13.52 50.43
C VAL A 48 27.33 -12.94 49.20
N VAL A 49 28.63 -12.68 49.34
CA VAL A 49 29.59 -12.55 48.24
C VAL A 49 30.34 -13.88 48.08
N SER A 50 30.56 -14.23 46.81
CA SER A 50 31.46 -15.24 46.23
C SER A 50 31.35 -16.69 46.68
N SER A 51 30.94 -17.56 45.76
CA SER A 51 31.88 -18.55 45.21
C SER A 51 31.29 -19.21 43.96
N SER A 52 32.14 -19.28 42.94
CA SER A 52 32.07 -20.26 41.87
C SER A 52 31.96 -21.67 42.46
N ASN A 53 30.89 -22.39 42.14
CA ASN A 53 30.94 -23.84 42.00
C ASN A 53 29.78 -24.32 41.13
N ALA A 54 30.14 -25.15 40.15
CA ALA A 54 29.24 -25.99 39.40
C ALA A 54 28.35 -26.77 40.37
N ASN A 55 27.03 -26.72 40.16
CA ASN A 55 26.14 -27.78 40.61
C ASN A 55 25.21 -28.13 39.47
N PHE A 56 25.46 -29.32 38.93
CA PHE A 56 24.51 -30.16 38.23
C PHE A 56 23.12 -30.03 38.83
N PHE A 57 22.11 -29.79 38.00
CA PHE A 57 20.74 -30.13 38.34
C PHE A 57 20.68 -31.65 38.49
N SER A 58 20.77 -32.15 39.73
CA SER A 58 20.23 -33.45 40.08
C SER A 58 18.71 -33.34 39.95
N PHE A 59 18.17 -34.04 38.95
CA PHE A 59 16.74 -34.16 38.75
C PHE A 59 16.21 -35.17 39.76
N ASP A 60 15.58 -34.67 40.82
CA ASP A 60 14.69 -35.50 41.63
C ASP A 60 13.38 -35.73 40.88
N GLU A 61 12.96 -37.00 40.83
CA GLU A 61 11.69 -37.50 40.32
C GLU A 61 10.55 -37.09 41.27
N GLU A 62 9.92 -35.93 41.06
CA GLU A 62 8.56 -35.69 41.53
C GLU A 62 7.63 -35.37 40.34
N GLU A 63 6.55 -36.14 40.26
CA GLU A 63 5.53 -36.14 39.21
C GLU A 63 4.81 -34.77 39.05
N ASP A 64 4.73 -34.34 37.79
CA ASP A 64 3.57 -33.71 37.13
C ASP A 64 2.66 -32.75 37.93
N THR A 65 3.13 -31.51 38.14
CA THR A 65 2.19 -30.38 38.30
C THR A 65 2.35 -29.39 37.15
N CYS A 66 1.55 -29.60 36.09
CA CYS A 66 1.33 -28.58 35.06
C CYS A 66 0.83 -27.28 35.69
N ILE A 67 1.44 -26.14 35.35
CA ILE A 67 0.96 -24.83 35.77
C ILE A 67 -0.38 -24.56 35.07
N LYS A 68 -1.43 -24.30 35.85
CA LYS A 68 -2.77 -23.99 35.29
C LYS A 68 -2.72 -22.70 34.44
N PRO A 69 -3.44 -22.64 33.32
CA PRO A 69 -3.53 -21.42 32.52
C PRO A 69 -4.09 -20.26 33.37
N GLY A 70 -3.33 -19.16 33.45
CA GLY A 70 -3.74 -17.90 34.06
C GLY A 70 -3.32 -16.73 33.19
N LEU A 71 -3.94 -15.56 33.38
CA LEU A 71 -3.62 -14.34 32.62
C LEU A 71 -2.16 -13.88 32.83
N ASP A 72 -1.56 -14.23 33.97
CA ASP A 72 -0.21 -13.83 34.37
C ASP A 72 0.90 -14.77 33.85
N VAL A 73 0.55 -15.93 33.29
CA VAL A 73 1.55 -16.90 32.81
C VAL A 73 2.12 -16.45 31.48
N SER A 74 3.43 -16.20 31.44
CA SER A 74 4.18 -15.84 30.24
C SER A 74 3.89 -16.79 29.07
N PRO A 75 3.69 -16.31 27.83
CA PRO A 75 3.50 -17.19 26.69
C PRO A 75 4.80 -17.88 26.27
N CYS A 76 5.91 -17.53 26.92
CA CYS A 76 7.26 -18.00 26.61
C CYS A 76 7.74 -19.11 27.55
N GLU A 77 7.01 -19.39 28.62
CA GLU A 77 7.37 -20.41 29.60
C GLU A 77 6.69 -21.75 29.30
N LEU A 78 7.44 -22.85 29.51
CA LEU A 78 6.84 -24.18 29.49
C LEU A 78 5.99 -24.36 30.76
N ARG A 79 4.69 -24.55 30.58
CA ARG A 79 3.73 -24.83 31.66
C ARG A 79 3.80 -26.27 32.13
N CYS A 80 4.14 -27.16 31.21
CA CYS A 80 4.25 -28.59 31.42
C CYS A 80 5.53 -29.11 30.78
N LYS A 81 6.22 -30.04 31.45
CA LYS A 81 7.30 -30.79 30.80
C LYS A 81 6.71 -31.76 29.76
N PRO A 82 7.42 -32.05 28.66
CA PRO A 82 7.04 -33.15 27.78
C PRO A 82 7.14 -34.49 28.53
N THR A 83 6.14 -35.35 28.37
CA THR A 83 6.19 -36.73 28.84
C THR A 83 7.33 -37.50 28.16
N ALA A 84 7.72 -38.66 28.70
CA ALA A 84 8.76 -39.49 28.07
C ALA A 84 8.44 -39.87 26.61
N GLN A 85 7.16 -40.12 26.29
CA GLN A 85 6.73 -40.39 24.92
C GLN A 85 6.86 -39.14 24.03
N GLU A 86 6.39 -37.99 24.49
CA GLU A 86 6.52 -36.73 23.76
C GLU A 86 7.99 -36.35 23.55
N MET A 87 8.83 -36.48 24.58
CA MET A 87 10.26 -36.20 24.46
C MET A 87 10.95 -37.11 23.43
N LYS A 88 10.57 -38.40 23.37
CA LYS A 88 11.04 -39.31 22.32
C LYS A 88 10.60 -38.84 20.93
N MET A 89 9.33 -38.47 20.76
CA MET A 89 8.80 -37.97 19.50
C MET A 89 9.51 -36.66 19.08
N ALA A 90 9.72 -35.75 20.03
CA ALA A 90 10.41 -34.49 19.80
C ALA A 90 11.86 -34.71 19.33
N ARG A 91 12.61 -35.62 19.95
CA ARG A 91 13.97 -35.97 19.51
C ARG A 91 14.01 -36.58 18.11
N VAL A 92 13.02 -37.40 17.77
CA VAL A 92 12.90 -37.96 16.40
C VAL A 92 12.61 -36.86 15.40
N ALA A 93 11.63 -35.98 15.66
CA ALA A 93 11.30 -34.87 14.77
C ALA A 93 12.49 -33.90 14.61
N TRP A 94 13.17 -33.57 15.71
CA TRP A 94 14.38 -32.75 15.72
C TRP A 94 15.48 -33.29 14.81
N LYS A 95 15.59 -34.62 14.70
CA LYS A 95 16.61 -35.26 13.85
C LYS A 95 16.48 -34.84 12.38
N TYR A 96 15.28 -34.51 11.90
CA TYR A 96 15.12 -33.94 10.57
C TYR A 96 15.81 -32.58 10.47
N ILE A 97 15.58 -31.69 11.43
CA ILE A 97 16.15 -30.34 11.43
C ILE A 97 17.67 -30.45 11.49
N GLU A 98 18.21 -31.26 12.41
CA GLU A 98 19.65 -31.47 12.56
C GLU A 98 20.31 -31.96 11.25
N ASN A 99 19.67 -32.91 10.55
CA ASN A 99 20.21 -33.47 9.31
C ASN A 99 20.12 -32.54 8.10
N ASN A 100 19.27 -31.51 8.16
CA ASN A 100 18.97 -30.64 7.01
C ASN A 100 19.28 -29.16 7.25
N PHE A 101 19.80 -28.82 8.44
CA PHE A 101 20.30 -27.50 8.78
C PHE A 101 21.70 -27.28 8.19
N ASN A 102 21.91 -26.16 7.51
CA ASN A 102 23.20 -25.81 6.96
C ASN A 102 23.93 -24.83 7.90
N GLU A 103 25.00 -25.26 8.57
CA GLU A 103 25.78 -24.42 9.50
C GLU A 103 26.36 -23.14 8.86
N LYS A 104 26.64 -23.16 7.55
CA LYS A 104 27.26 -22.02 6.84
C LYS A 104 26.24 -20.91 6.56
N THR A 105 24.99 -21.25 6.30
CA THR A 105 23.93 -20.27 5.98
C THR A 105 22.92 -20.11 7.11
N GLY A 106 22.82 -21.07 8.03
CA GLY A 106 21.76 -21.11 9.03
C GLY A 106 20.38 -21.45 8.45
N LEU A 107 20.32 -21.96 7.21
CA LEU A 107 19.06 -22.28 6.51
C LEU A 107 18.80 -23.78 6.53
N THR A 108 17.54 -24.18 6.76
CA THR A 108 17.11 -25.58 6.76
C THR A 108 16.38 -25.93 5.46
N ALA A 109 16.68 -27.09 4.87
CA ALA A 109 16.02 -27.57 3.66
C ALA A 109 14.58 -28.05 3.89
N ALA A 110 13.67 -27.68 2.99
CA ALA A 110 12.25 -28.02 3.06
C ALA A 110 11.99 -29.53 2.87
N ALA A 111 12.77 -30.18 2.02
CA ALA A 111 12.72 -31.62 1.79
C ALA A 111 14.11 -32.25 1.95
N HIS A 112 14.16 -33.46 2.51
CA HIS A 112 15.42 -34.14 2.77
C HIS A 112 16.20 -34.39 1.47
N LYS A 113 17.51 -34.07 1.48
CA LYS A 113 18.42 -34.15 0.31
C LYS A 113 18.06 -33.22 -0.85
N TYR A 114 17.20 -32.23 -0.62
CA TYR A 114 16.85 -31.23 -1.62
C TYR A 114 17.09 -29.83 -1.05
N PRO A 115 18.24 -29.19 -1.34
CA PRO A 115 18.65 -27.95 -0.67
C PRO A 115 17.90 -26.73 -1.21
N SER A 116 16.59 -26.69 -0.99
CA SER A 116 15.67 -25.62 -1.38
C SER A 116 14.63 -25.42 -0.28
N ALA A 117 14.22 -24.18 -0.07
CA ALA A 117 13.19 -23.80 0.89
C ALA A 117 12.53 -22.47 0.53
N ALA A 118 11.26 -22.32 0.89
CA ALA A 118 10.52 -21.05 0.91
C ALA A 118 10.67 -20.37 2.28
N THR A 119 10.17 -19.13 2.44
CA THR A 119 10.15 -18.50 3.77
C THR A 119 9.14 -19.16 4.71
N TRP A 120 8.11 -19.82 4.18
CA TRP A 120 7.20 -20.69 4.95
C TRP A 120 7.97 -21.79 5.68
N ASP A 121 8.86 -22.48 4.96
CA ASP A 121 9.70 -23.55 5.50
C ASP A 121 10.62 -23.04 6.60
N TRP A 122 11.13 -21.82 6.48
CA TRP A 122 11.98 -21.25 7.53
C TRP A 122 11.21 -20.78 8.76
N ALA A 123 9.95 -20.37 8.61
CA ALA A 123 9.07 -20.18 9.75
C ALA A 123 8.88 -21.50 10.54
N ASN A 124 8.66 -22.59 9.81
CA ASN A 124 8.59 -23.93 10.37
C ASN A 124 9.90 -24.35 11.07
N ALA A 125 11.07 -24.05 10.49
CA ALA A 125 12.36 -24.27 11.15
C ALA A 125 12.49 -23.47 12.45
N ASN A 126 12.07 -22.20 12.45
CA ASN A 126 12.13 -21.32 13.61
C ASN A 126 11.33 -21.88 14.80
N TYR A 127 10.09 -22.33 14.57
CA TYR A 127 9.29 -23.01 15.60
C TYR A 127 9.95 -24.29 16.10
N ALA A 128 10.50 -25.12 15.21
CA ALA A 128 11.15 -26.36 15.59
C ALA A 128 12.44 -26.15 16.41
N ILE A 129 13.25 -25.15 16.04
CA ILE A 129 14.48 -24.77 16.77
C ILE A 129 14.12 -24.20 18.14
N PHE A 130 13.09 -23.37 18.22
CA PHE A 130 12.58 -22.85 19.49
C PHE A 130 12.02 -23.95 20.39
N ALA A 131 11.25 -24.90 19.84
CA ALA A 131 10.76 -26.06 20.58
C ALA A 131 11.91 -26.94 21.11
N ALA A 132 12.93 -27.19 20.29
CA ALA A 132 14.10 -27.97 20.69
C ALA A 132 14.86 -27.32 21.85
N LYS A 133 14.99 -25.99 21.85
CA LYS A 133 15.52 -25.23 22.99
C LYS A 133 14.64 -25.44 24.22
N LYS A 134 13.34 -25.17 24.12
CA LYS A 134 12.41 -25.25 25.26
C LYS A 134 12.39 -26.64 25.87
N PHE A 135 12.42 -27.69 25.06
CA PHE A 135 12.45 -29.08 25.53
C PHE A 135 13.84 -29.55 26.00
N GLY A 136 14.88 -28.71 25.97
CA GLY A 136 16.23 -29.10 26.38
C GLY A 136 16.89 -30.13 25.45
N ILE A 137 16.47 -30.18 24.19
CA ILE A 137 17.13 -31.00 23.15
C ILE A 137 18.42 -30.32 22.68
N ILE A 138 18.44 -28.99 22.65
CA ILE A 138 19.62 -28.14 22.46
C ILE A 138 19.72 -27.12 23.59
N ASP A 139 20.93 -26.64 23.87
CA ASP A 139 21.17 -25.59 24.85
C ASP A 139 21.00 -24.17 24.27
N GLN A 140 21.04 -23.16 25.16
CA GLN A 140 20.92 -21.74 24.79
C GLN A 140 21.99 -21.32 23.77
N THR A 141 23.24 -21.73 23.98
CA THR A 141 24.37 -21.37 23.12
C THR A 141 24.16 -21.86 21.70
N ARG A 142 23.74 -23.13 21.54
CA ARG A 142 23.46 -23.72 20.23
C ARG A 142 22.28 -23.04 19.56
N TYR A 143 21.22 -22.74 20.31
CA TYR A 143 20.07 -22.00 19.82
C TYR A 143 20.47 -20.62 19.26
N GLU A 144 21.24 -19.84 20.02
CA GLU A 144 21.70 -18.50 19.61
C GLU A 144 22.60 -18.55 18.37
N VAL A 145 23.49 -19.55 18.27
CA VAL A 145 24.32 -19.76 17.07
C VAL A 145 23.44 -20.05 15.86
N MET A 146 22.45 -20.94 16.00
CA MET A 146 21.56 -21.29 14.89
C MET A 146 20.72 -20.09 14.44
N MET A 147 20.08 -19.39 15.37
CA MET A 147 19.23 -18.23 15.09
C MET A 147 20.04 -17.02 14.59
N GLY A 148 21.17 -16.72 15.20
CA GLY A 148 22.05 -15.62 14.77
C GLY A 148 22.56 -15.82 13.34
N LYS A 149 22.87 -17.07 12.96
CA LYS A 149 23.28 -17.43 11.61
C LYS A 149 22.14 -17.29 10.60
N PHE A 150 20.96 -17.81 10.94
CA PHE A 150 19.74 -17.66 10.15
C PHE A 150 19.43 -16.18 9.87
N LEU A 151 19.33 -15.36 10.93
CA LEU A 151 19.01 -13.93 10.83
C LEU A 151 20.07 -13.17 10.02
N THR A 152 21.36 -13.47 10.21
CA THR A 152 22.45 -12.82 9.46
C THR A 152 22.34 -13.11 7.96
N THR A 153 22.04 -14.35 7.57
CA THR A 153 21.87 -14.72 6.16
C THR A 153 20.60 -14.10 5.58
N MET A 154 19.48 -14.20 6.30
CA MET A 154 18.20 -13.61 5.92
C MET A 154 18.29 -12.10 5.76
N GLN A 155 19.16 -11.40 6.50
CA GLN A 155 19.38 -9.96 6.34
C GLN A 155 20.23 -9.59 5.11
N LYS A 156 20.99 -10.54 4.55
CA LYS A 156 21.94 -10.29 3.45
C LYS A 156 21.49 -10.85 2.10
N MET A 157 20.66 -11.88 2.09
CA MET A 157 20.23 -12.53 0.84
C MET A 157 19.47 -11.57 -0.08
N ASP A 158 19.62 -11.78 -1.39
CA ASP A 158 18.91 -11.02 -2.41
C ASP A 158 17.39 -11.20 -2.30
N LEU A 159 16.64 -10.15 -2.57
CA LEU A 159 15.18 -10.15 -2.59
C LEU A 159 14.70 -10.10 -4.04
N PHE A 160 13.53 -10.68 -4.31
CA PHE A 160 12.83 -10.50 -5.57
C PHE A 160 12.59 -8.99 -5.79
N ASN A 161 13.08 -8.45 -6.90
CA ASN A 161 13.06 -7.03 -7.23
C ASN A 161 13.63 -6.08 -6.15
N ASN A 162 14.43 -6.57 -5.20
CA ASN A 162 14.85 -5.84 -3.99
C ASN A 162 13.70 -5.47 -3.02
N GLU A 163 12.57 -6.17 -3.09
CA GLU A 163 11.33 -5.79 -2.38
C GLU A 163 10.90 -6.83 -1.36
N LEU A 164 10.71 -8.07 -1.79
CA LEU A 164 10.18 -9.17 -0.99
C LEU A 164 11.00 -10.44 -1.18
N PRO A 165 10.96 -11.40 -0.25
CA PRO A 165 11.58 -12.69 -0.45
C PRO A 165 11.08 -13.36 -1.73
N ASN A 166 11.99 -13.98 -2.47
CA ASN A 166 11.61 -14.85 -3.57
C ASN A 166 10.86 -16.09 -3.06
N LYS A 167 9.97 -16.66 -3.88
CA LYS A 167 9.22 -17.88 -3.52
C LYS A 167 10.10 -19.05 -3.07
N THR A 168 11.31 -19.21 -3.60
CA THR A 168 12.26 -20.26 -3.14
C THR A 168 13.73 -19.82 -3.17
N TYR A 169 14.52 -20.35 -2.24
CA TYR A 169 15.96 -20.13 -2.13
C TYR A 169 16.72 -21.44 -2.00
N ASN A 170 17.96 -21.46 -2.47
CA ASN A 170 18.87 -22.57 -2.24
C ASN A 170 19.48 -22.47 -0.83
N THR A 171 19.27 -23.47 0.01
CA THR A 171 19.66 -23.40 1.43
C THR A 171 21.16 -23.45 1.66
N ASN A 172 21.94 -23.99 0.72
CA ASN A 172 23.40 -24.03 0.83
C ASN A 172 24.07 -22.69 0.49
N THR A 173 23.39 -21.83 -0.27
CA THR A 173 24.01 -20.61 -0.83
C THR A 173 23.25 -19.32 -0.51
N GLY A 174 21.98 -19.39 -0.12
CA GLY A 174 21.12 -18.22 0.07
C GLY A 174 20.72 -17.54 -1.24
N LYS A 175 20.94 -18.17 -2.40
CA LYS A 175 20.59 -17.61 -3.72
C LYS A 175 19.14 -17.92 -4.09
N MET A 176 18.50 -16.99 -4.79
CA MET A 176 17.16 -17.19 -5.35
C MET A 176 17.17 -18.33 -6.38
N VAL A 177 16.22 -19.24 -6.25
CA VAL A 177 16.00 -20.37 -7.17
C VAL A 177 14.53 -20.48 -7.55
N ASN A 178 14.24 -21.26 -8.60
CA ASN A 178 12.87 -21.69 -8.91
C ASN A 178 12.53 -23.00 -8.17
N TYR A 179 11.30 -23.50 -8.36
CA TYR A 179 10.80 -24.74 -7.74
C TYR A 179 11.58 -26.02 -8.09
N VAL A 180 12.44 -26.00 -9.12
CA VAL A 180 13.36 -27.11 -9.44
C VAL A 180 14.78 -26.87 -8.92
N ASN A 181 14.96 -25.92 -8.00
CA ASN A 181 16.22 -25.54 -7.36
C ASN A 181 17.30 -25.05 -8.34
N LYS A 182 16.89 -24.44 -9.45
CA LYS A 182 17.79 -23.79 -10.41
C LYS A 182 17.87 -22.30 -10.07
N THR A 183 19.09 -21.78 -9.97
CA THR A 183 19.36 -20.33 -9.74
C THR A 183 18.69 -19.47 -10.80
N VAL A 184 17.97 -18.45 -10.34
CA VAL A 184 17.30 -17.45 -11.17
C VAL A 184 17.72 -16.06 -10.70
N LYS A 185 18.27 -15.26 -11.62
CA LYS A 185 18.81 -13.93 -11.27
C LYS A 185 17.72 -12.97 -10.81
N ASP A 186 16.60 -12.97 -11.51
CA ASP A 186 15.48 -12.04 -11.28
C ASP A 186 14.38 -12.66 -10.40
N GLY A 187 14.64 -13.86 -9.85
CA GLY A 187 13.68 -14.63 -9.06
C GLY A 187 12.48 -15.15 -9.85
N THR A 188 11.44 -15.58 -9.13
CA THR A 188 10.20 -16.18 -9.65
C THR A 188 8.93 -15.46 -9.19
N GLY A 189 9.05 -14.53 -8.25
CA GLY A 189 7.95 -13.79 -7.62
C GLY A 189 8.01 -13.87 -6.09
N TRP A 190 6.96 -13.43 -5.41
CA TRP A 190 6.83 -13.47 -3.94
C TRP A 190 5.54 -14.19 -3.51
N SER A 191 5.50 -14.59 -2.24
CA SER A 191 4.33 -15.17 -1.58
C SER A 191 3.99 -14.34 -0.34
N ALA A 192 2.79 -13.75 -0.30
CA ALA A 192 2.23 -13.10 0.89
C ALA A 192 1.97 -14.13 1.99
N ALA A 193 1.56 -15.35 1.62
CA ALA A 193 1.36 -16.44 2.58
C ALA A 193 2.67 -16.85 3.28
N ASP A 194 3.74 -17.07 2.51
CA ASP A 194 5.03 -17.48 3.07
C ASP A 194 5.65 -16.38 3.94
N MET A 195 5.34 -15.12 3.62
CA MET A 195 5.75 -13.97 4.40
C MET A 195 4.96 -13.87 5.71
N ALA A 196 3.63 -14.04 5.70
CA ALA A 196 2.81 -14.06 6.91
C ALA A 196 3.26 -15.12 7.91
N ARG A 197 3.54 -16.36 7.45
CA ARG A 197 4.05 -17.44 8.31
C ARG A 197 5.40 -17.07 8.94
N LEU A 198 6.31 -16.50 8.15
CA LEU A 198 7.61 -16.03 8.64
C LEU A 198 7.43 -14.97 9.73
N LEU A 199 6.58 -13.97 9.48
CA LEU A 199 6.27 -12.90 10.43
C LEU A 199 5.69 -13.46 11.75
N SER A 200 4.82 -14.47 11.69
CA SER A 200 4.29 -15.16 12.89
C SER A 200 5.43 -15.76 13.72
N SER A 201 6.32 -16.55 13.09
CA SER A 201 7.44 -17.19 13.79
C SER A 201 8.43 -16.20 14.41
N LEU A 202 8.72 -15.12 13.68
CA LEU A 202 9.63 -14.08 14.14
C LEU A 202 9.04 -13.32 15.33
N ASN A 203 7.73 -13.10 15.34
CA ASN A 203 7.04 -12.46 16.46
C ASN A 203 7.12 -13.31 17.74
N VAL A 204 6.96 -14.64 17.67
CA VAL A 204 7.14 -15.51 18.85
C VAL A 204 8.55 -15.42 19.40
N ILE A 205 9.54 -15.49 18.51
CA ILE A 205 10.95 -15.45 18.92
C ILE A 205 11.29 -14.09 19.51
N GLU A 206 10.85 -12.99 18.89
CA GLU A 206 11.05 -11.63 19.40
C GLU A 206 10.47 -11.46 20.81
N GLN A 207 9.26 -11.96 21.05
CA GLN A 207 8.60 -11.88 22.36
C GLN A 207 9.31 -12.72 23.44
N CYS A 208 9.93 -13.83 23.05
CA CYS A 208 10.50 -14.79 24.01
C CYS A 208 12.01 -14.72 24.16
N GLU A 209 12.71 -14.02 23.26
CA GLU A 209 14.17 -13.95 23.18
C GLU A 209 14.61 -12.50 22.91
N GLU A 210 14.59 -11.67 23.96
CA GLU A 210 14.87 -10.24 23.88
C GLU A 210 16.23 -9.91 23.21
N ASN A 211 17.23 -10.78 23.39
CA ASN A 211 18.56 -10.63 22.79
C ASN A 211 18.56 -10.74 21.25
N LEU A 212 17.55 -11.39 20.66
CA LEU A 212 17.39 -11.53 19.21
C LEU A 212 16.50 -10.44 18.61
N ALA A 213 15.72 -9.72 19.41
CA ALA A 213 14.75 -8.73 18.94
C ALA A 213 15.37 -7.68 17.98
N PRO A 214 16.52 -7.05 18.25
CA PRO A 214 17.09 -6.06 17.33
C PRO A 214 17.43 -6.62 15.94
N ALA A 215 17.85 -7.88 15.86
CA ALA A 215 18.18 -8.54 14.60
C ALA A 215 16.91 -8.96 13.83
N ILE A 216 15.84 -9.30 14.54
CA ILE A 216 14.53 -9.61 13.96
C ILE A 216 13.89 -8.33 13.42
N GLU A 217 13.83 -7.26 14.22
CA GLU A 217 13.32 -5.95 13.80
C GLU A 217 14.04 -5.45 12.53
N LYS A 218 15.37 -5.55 12.50
CA LYS A 218 16.15 -5.18 11.31
C LYS A 218 15.84 -6.04 10.09
N LEU A 219 15.53 -7.32 10.28
CA LEU A 219 15.12 -8.22 9.19
C LEU A 219 13.74 -7.84 8.65
N THR A 220 12.75 -7.65 9.51
CA THR A 220 11.37 -7.31 9.09
C THR A 220 11.30 -5.93 8.47
N LEU A 221 12.21 -5.03 8.87
CA LEU A 221 12.40 -3.77 8.19
C LEU A 221 12.85 -3.94 6.75
N ARG A 222 13.30 -5.07 6.21
CA ARG A 222 13.78 -5.17 4.80
C ARG A 222 12.68 -5.14 3.75
N TYR A 223 11.46 -5.52 4.11
CA TYR A 223 10.42 -5.93 3.16
C TYR A 223 9.45 -4.81 2.76
N ARG A 224 8.98 -4.82 1.50
CA ARG A 224 7.96 -3.88 1.00
C ARG A 224 6.56 -4.49 1.10
N TYR A 225 5.90 -4.29 2.24
CA TYR A 225 4.64 -4.94 2.62
C TYR A 225 3.46 -4.64 1.70
N CYS A 226 3.37 -3.45 1.10
CA CYS A 226 2.29 -3.11 0.14
C CYS A 226 2.35 -3.88 -1.18
N ARG A 227 3.42 -4.67 -1.43
CA ARG A 227 3.41 -5.67 -2.50
C ARG A 227 2.58 -6.90 -2.13
N ALA A 228 2.56 -7.25 -0.84
CA ALA A 228 1.90 -8.43 -0.30
C ALA A 228 0.53 -8.16 0.30
N LEU A 229 0.24 -6.91 0.68
CA LEU A 229 -0.96 -6.48 1.38
C LEU A 229 -1.58 -5.25 0.68
N SER A 230 -2.87 -5.29 0.36
CA SER A 230 -3.56 -4.08 -0.14
C SER A 230 -3.82 -3.07 0.97
N VAL A 231 -4.27 -1.87 0.59
CA VAL A 231 -4.65 -0.83 1.56
C VAL A 231 -5.79 -1.30 2.46
N GLU A 232 -6.72 -2.07 1.89
CA GLU A 232 -7.87 -2.64 2.58
C GLU A 232 -7.48 -3.86 3.44
N GLY A 233 -6.32 -4.47 3.16
CA GLY A 233 -5.79 -5.59 3.94
C GLY A 233 -5.97 -6.97 3.30
N ASP A 234 -6.04 -7.04 1.97
CA ASP A 234 -6.07 -8.30 1.21
C ASP A 234 -4.66 -8.81 0.87
N LEU A 235 -4.50 -10.14 0.79
CA LEU A 235 -3.20 -10.78 0.51
C LEU A 235 -2.96 -11.00 -1.00
N TYR A 236 -1.78 -10.60 -1.47
CA TYR A 236 -1.39 -10.72 -2.88
C TYR A 236 0.00 -11.33 -3.06
N GLY A 237 0.04 -12.43 -3.81
CA GLY A 237 1.27 -13.05 -4.31
C GLY A 237 1.59 -12.60 -5.71
N ALA A 238 2.82 -12.83 -6.16
CA ALA A 238 3.19 -12.63 -7.55
C ALA A 238 4.02 -13.76 -8.13
N GLN A 239 3.89 -13.96 -9.45
CA GLN A 239 4.68 -14.92 -10.20
C GLN A 239 4.89 -14.46 -11.64
N TYR A 240 6.05 -14.78 -12.22
CA TYR A 240 6.24 -14.61 -13.65
C TYR A 240 5.37 -15.61 -14.44
N SER A 241 4.69 -15.12 -15.47
CA SER A 241 4.06 -15.97 -16.48
C SER A 241 5.08 -16.62 -17.39
N LYS A 242 4.62 -17.58 -18.21
CA LYS A 242 5.42 -18.18 -19.29
C LYS A 242 5.96 -17.15 -20.29
N ASP A 243 5.28 -16.02 -20.43
CA ASP A 243 5.63 -14.94 -21.36
C ASP A 243 6.61 -13.93 -20.74
N GLY A 244 7.03 -14.12 -19.48
CA GLY A 244 7.97 -13.25 -18.76
C GLY A 244 7.31 -12.06 -18.05
N GLU A 245 5.99 -11.90 -18.15
CA GLU A 245 5.24 -10.85 -17.46
C GLU A 245 5.00 -11.22 -15.99
N LEU A 246 5.19 -10.27 -15.08
CA LEU A 246 4.88 -10.46 -13.65
C LEU A 246 3.38 -10.35 -13.42
N HIS A 247 2.75 -11.43 -12.94
CA HIS A 247 1.34 -11.43 -12.55
C HIS A 247 1.22 -11.35 -11.05
N ILE A 248 0.45 -10.37 -10.57
CA ILE A 248 0.07 -10.21 -9.17
C ILE A 248 -1.38 -10.65 -9.01
N THR A 249 -1.63 -11.59 -8.11
CA THR A 249 -2.94 -12.20 -7.91
C THR A 249 -3.26 -12.31 -6.43
N HIS A 250 -4.54 -12.29 -6.09
CA HIS A 250 -5.01 -12.64 -4.76
C HIS A 250 -4.44 -14.01 -4.38
N GLU A 251 -3.81 -14.10 -3.21
CA GLU A 251 -3.20 -15.33 -2.72
C GLU A 251 -3.88 -15.79 -1.42
N ALA A 252 -3.85 -17.12 -1.20
CA ALA A 252 -4.55 -17.87 -0.15
C ALA A 252 -6.06 -18.08 -0.37
N LEU A 253 -6.53 -19.27 0.00
CA LEU A 253 -7.93 -19.68 0.03
C LEU A 253 -8.52 -19.48 1.42
N THR A 254 -9.86 -19.52 1.53
CA THR A 254 -10.57 -19.61 2.82
C THR A 254 -9.97 -20.68 3.73
N GLY A 255 -9.77 -20.33 5.00
CA GLY A 255 -8.98 -21.07 5.98
C GLY A 255 -7.57 -20.49 6.10
N TYR A 256 -6.80 -20.51 5.00
CA TYR A 256 -5.44 -19.96 5.00
C TYR A 256 -5.43 -18.44 5.07
N GLU A 257 -6.27 -17.75 4.30
CA GLU A 257 -6.26 -16.28 4.23
C GLU A 257 -6.50 -15.66 5.62
N GLU A 258 -7.50 -16.17 6.35
CA GLU A 258 -7.87 -15.69 7.67
C GLU A 258 -6.77 -15.99 8.70
N TYR A 259 -6.18 -17.19 8.65
CA TYR A 259 -5.03 -17.55 9.49
C TYR A 259 -3.82 -16.64 9.23
N LEU A 260 -3.48 -16.41 7.96
CA LEU A 260 -2.28 -15.67 7.54
C LEU A 260 -2.39 -14.17 7.81
N ALA A 261 -3.60 -13.61 7.78
CA ALA A 261 -3.85 -12.21 8.12
C ALA A 261 -3.23 -11.83 9.48
N ARG A 262 -3.34 -12.72 10.48
CA ARG A 262 -2.80 -12.50 11.82
C ARG A 262 -1.29 -12.30 11.84
N GLY A 263 -0.57 -13.00 10.96
CA GLY A 263 0.88 -12.84 10.82
C GLY A 263 1.29 -11.40 10.48
N TYR A 264 0.49 -10.68 9.68
CA TYR A 264 0.70 -9.27 9.37
C TYR A 264 0.27 -8.35 10.52
N GLU A 265 -0.85 -8.65 11.18
CA GLU A 265 -1.38 -7.86 12.29
C GLU A 265 -0.45 -7.86 13.52
N LEU A 266 0.28 -8.95 13.77
CA LEU A 266 1.31 -9.02 14.83
C LEU A 266 2.40 -7.93 14.66
N TRP A 267 2.62 -7.49 13.43
CA TRP A 267 3.56 -6.42 13.07
C TRP A 267 2.87 -5.06 12.89
N GLY A 268 1.57 -4.97 13.19
CA GLY A 268 0.77 -3.74 13.17
C GLY A 268 0.14 -3.40 11.81
N HIS A 269 0.29 -4.24 10.79
CA HIS A 269 -0.30 -3.99 9.48
C HIS A 269 -1.81 -4.24 9.50
N ASN A 270 -2.55 -3.51 8.66
CA ASN A 270 -3.98 -3.75 8.45
C ASN A 270 -4.18 -4.96 7.51
N ALA A 271 -4.60 -6.10 8.06
CA ALA A 271 -5.05 -7.26 7.29
C ALA A 271 -6.54 -7.57 7.53
N GLY A 272 -7.34 -6.54 7.83
CA GLY A 272 -8.73 -6.68 8.28
C GLY A 272 -9.64 -7.34 7.26
N GLU A 273 -9.43 -7.12 5.96
CA GLU A 273 -10.20 -7.80 4.92
C GLU A 273 -9.79 -9.26 4.73
N ALA A 274 -8.50 -9.59 4.78
CA ALA A 274 -8.04 -10.98 4.77
C ALA A 274 -8.46 -11.76 6.01
N ARG A 275 -8.62 -11.10 7.16
CA ARG A 275 -9.07 -11.73 8.42
C ARG A 275 -10.55 -12.16 8.39
N GLN A 276 -11.35 -11.63 7.46
CA GLN A 276 -12.76 -11.95 7.33
C GLN A 276 -12.99 -13.16 6.42
N TYR A 277 -13.91 -14.04 6.80
CA TYR A 277 -14.44 -15.12 5.95
C TYR A 277 -15.35 -14.58 4.83
N LYS A 278 -14.84 -13.66 4.01
CA LYS A 278 -15.58 -12.94 2.95
C LYS A 278 -15.92 -13.81 1.73
N PHE A 279 -15.09 -14.81 1.44
CA PHE A 279 -15.26 -15.69 0.27
C PHE A 279 -15.82 -17.05 0.65
N LEU A 280 -16.67 -17.10 1.67
CA LEU A 280 -17.19 -18.31 2.27
C LEU A 280 -18.44 -18.85 1.58
N ASN A 281 -18.45 -20.16 1.35
CA ASN A 281 -19.65 -20.96 1.18
C ASN A 281 -19.55 -22.20 2.06
N GLU A 282 -20.57 -22.46 2.88
CA GLU A 282 -20.59 -23.65 3.72
C GLU A 282 -21.15 -24.85 2.95
N VAL A 283 -20.37 -25.93 2.89
CA VAL A 283 -20.79 -27.20 2.29
C VAL A 283 -21.07 -28.22 3.38
N ASP A 284 -22.13 -28.99 3.21
CA ASP A 284 -22.46 -30.10 4.11
C ASP A 284 -21.68 -31.35 3.71
N VAL A 285 -20.82 -31.83 4.60
CA VAL A 285 -20.15 -33.12 4.46
C VAL A 285 -20.45 -33.93 5.71
N TYR A 286 -21.18 -35.03 5.53
CA TYR A 286 -21.67 -35.90 6.61
C TYR A 286 -22.47 -35.17 7.72
N GLY A 287 -23.24 -34.14 7.38
CA GLY A 287 -24.04 -33.37 8.34
C GLY A 287 -23.28 -32.26 9.05
N ILE A 288 -22.02 -32.00 8.65
CA ILE A 288 -21.14 -30.99 9.24
C ILE A 288 -20.85 -29.92 8.19
N LYS A 289 -20.99 -28.65 8.57
CA LYS A 289 -20.73 -27.51 7.69
C LYS A 289 -19.25 -27.20 7.64
N ILE A 290 -18.63 -27.34 6.48
CA ILE A 290 -17.22 -27.00 6.26
C ILE A 290 -17.09 -25.73 5.41
N PRO A 291 -16.10 -24.86 5.69
CA PRO A 291 -15.90 -23.63 4.94
C PRO A 291 -15.23 -23.93 3.60
N THR A 292 -15.86 -23.54 2.49
CA THR A 292 -15.30 -23.66 1.13
C THR A 292 -15.16 -22.28 0.51
N ASP A 293 -14.14 -22.13 -0.35
CA ASP A 293 -13.90 -20.88 -1.06
C ASP A 293 -14.85 -20.73 -2.27
N THR A 294 -15.39 -19.53 -2.45
CA THR A 294 -16.31 -19.14 -3.54
C THR A 294 -15.60 -18.59 -4.78
N ARG A 295 -14.32 -18.23 -4.67
CA ARG A 295 -13.56 -17.64 -5.77
C ARG A 295 -13.29 -18.69 -6.86
N PRO A 296 -13.23 -18.27 -8.14
CA PRO A 296 -13.00 -19.16 -9.27
C PRO A 296 -11.52 -19.51 -9.41
N PHE A 297 -10.89 -19.98 -8.33
CA PHE A 297 -9.55 -20.54 -8.38
C PHE A 297 -9.54 -21.85 -9.16
N PHE A 298 -8.34 -22.29 -9.52
CA PHE A 298 -8.14 -23.59 -10.15
C PHE A 298 -8.71 -24.75 -9.29
N SER A 299 -8.75 -24.58 -7.95
CA SER A 299 -9.35 -25.49 -6.98
C SER A 299 -9.78 -24.71 -5.73
N ASN A 300 -10.83 -25.16 -5.02
CA ASN A 300 -11.28 -24.61 -3.73
C ASN A 300 -11.07 -25.61 -2.58
N PHE A 301 -9.86 -26.17 -2.51
CA PHE A 301 -9.56 -27.24 -1.57
C PHE A 301 -9.69 -26.80 -0.12
N VAL A 302 -10.15 -27.72 0.72
CA VAL A 302 -10.27 -27.55 2.18
C VAL A 302 -9.37 -28.57 2.86
N GLU A 303 -8.45 -28.09 3.70
CA GLU A 303 -7.38 -28.87 4.33
C GLU A 303 -7.30 -28.58 5.84
N SER A 304 -6.59 -29.43 6.60
CA SER A 304 -6.55 -29.31 8.07
C SER A 304 -5.53 -28.27 8.57
N GLU A 305 -4.42 -28.08 7.88
CA GLU A 305 -3.31 -27.25 8.35
C GLU A 305 -3.64 -25.81 8.75
N PRO A 306 -4.38 -25.00 7.96
CA PRO A 306 -4.64 -23.62 8.35
C PRO A 306 -5.39 -23.53 9.68
N PHE A 307 -6.28 -24.49 9.94
CA PHE A 307 -7.04 -24.59 11.18
C PHE A 307 -6.16 -25.04 12.35
N TRP A 308 -5.21 -25.96 12.11
CA TRP A 308 -4.28 -26.42 13.14
C TRP A 308 -3.31 -25.32 13.55
N TYR A 309 -2.71 -24.63 12.59
CA TYR A 309 -1.84 -23.50 12.89
C TYR A 309 -2.58 -22.39 13.63
N LEU A 310 -3.81 -22.06 13.22
CA LEU A 310 -4.61 -21.06 13.93
C LEU A 310 -4.83 -21.46 15.40
N GLY A 311 -5.16 -22.73 15.64
CA GLY A 311 -5.29 -23.28 16.98
C GLY A 311 -3.99 -23.22 17.80
N PHE A 312 -2.86 -23.65 17.23
CA PHE A 312 -1.58 -23.70 17.93
C PHE A 312 -1.07 -22.30 18.29
N GLU A 313 -1.19 -21.37 17.36
CA GLU A 313 -0.55 -20.07 17.48
C GLU A 313 -1.42 -19.07 18.21
N TYR A 314 -2.72 -19.01 17.87
CA TYR A 314 -3.58 -17.94 18.34
C TYR A 314 -4.63 -18.42 19.34
N GLY A 315 -4.78 -19.73 19.55
CA GLY A 315 -5.64 -20.28 20.60
C GLY A 315 -7.14 -20.09 20.36
N VAL A 316 -7.54 -19.84 19.10
CA VAL A 316 -8.90 -19.46 18.71
C VAL A 316 -9.32 -18.11 19.32
N ASP A 317 -9.06 -17.06 18.58
CA ASP A 317 -9.28 -15.67 18.99
C ASP A 317 -10.56 -15.04 18.45
N ASP A 318 -11.28 -15.75 17.59
CA ASP A 318 -12.63 -15.38 17.17
C ASP A 318 -13.57 -16.60 17.09
N PRO A 319 -14.89 -16.40 17.26
CA PRO A 319 -15.86 -17.49 17.27
C PRO A 319 -15.96 -18.27 15.96
N GLU A 320 -15.75 -17.62 14.82
CA GLU A 320 -15.96 -18.22 13.49
C GLU A 320 -14.82 -19.19 13.16
N SER A 321 -13.56 -18.77 13.33
CA SER A 321 -12.42 -19.67 13.25
C SER A 321 -12.53 -20.83 14.26
N GLY A 322 -13.06 -20.57 15.46
CA GLY A 322 -13.33 -21.61 16.45
C GLY A 322 -14.35 -22.66 16.01
N GLN A 323 -15.41 -22.22 15.33
CA GLN A 323 -16.41 -23.11 14.76
C GLN A 323 -15.79 -23.98 13.65
N TYR A 324 -15.04 -23.40 12.72
CA TYR A 324 -14.46 -24.16 11.62
C TYR A 324 -13.36 -25.13 12.05
N ILE A 325 -12.52 -24.76 13.03
CA ILE A 325 -11.56 -25.69 13.64
C ILE A 325 -12.27 -26.94 14.16
N LYS A 326 -13.39 -26.77 14.87
CA LYS A 326 -14.21 -27.89 15.36
C LYS A 326 -14.84 -28.69 14.23
N ASN A 327 -15.40 -28.02 13.22
CA ASN A 327 -16.07 -28.68 12.10
C ASN A 327 -15.09 -29.53 11.27
N ILE A 328 -13.88 -29.02 11.00
CA ILE A 328 -12.83 -29.72 10.25
C ILE A 328 -12.29 -30.94 11.02
N TYR A 329 -12.26 -30.87 12.35
CA TYR A 329 -12.01 -32.05 13.18
C TYR A 329 -13.18 -33.06 13.07
N GLN A 330 -14.41 -32.61 13.31
CA GLN A 330 -15.59 -33.46 13.40
C GLN A 330 -15.88 -34.19 12.09
N VAL A 331 -15.69 -33.54 10.94
CA VAL A 331 -15.98 -34.15 9.63
C VAL A 331 -15.06 -35.33 9.33
N GLN A 332 -13.82 -35.29 9.82
CA GLN A 332 -12.87 -36.38 9.71
C GLN A 332 -13.19 -37.53 10.67
N GLU A 333 -13.61 -37.21 11.91
CA GLU A 333 -14.14 -38.21 12.85
C GLU A 333 -15.38 -38.90 12.28
N GLU A 334 -16.28 -38.13 11.66
CA GLU A 334 -17.53 -38.64 11.10
C GLU A 334 -17.29 -39.54 9.89
N ARG A 335 -16.29 -39.21 9.04
CA ARG A 335 -15.83 -40.15 7.99
C ARG A 335 -15.41 -41.47 8.61
N TYR A 336 -14.64 -41.44 9.69
CA TYR A 336 -14.20 -42.66 10.37
C TYR A 336 -15.38 -43.47 10.93
N LYS A 337 -16.34 -42.82 11.59
CA LYS A 337 -17.54 -43.49 12.12
C LYS A 337 -18.35 -44.19 11.03
N ARG A 338 -18.46 -43.58 9.84
CA ARG A 338 -19.24 -44.13 8.71
C ARG A 338 -18.52 -45.20 7.91
N THR A 339 -17.21 -45.10 7.78
CA THR A 339 -16.43 -45.90 6.80
C THR A 339 -15.40 -46.81 7.45
N GLY A 340 -15.06 -46.59 8.72
CA GLY A 340 -13.92 -47.24 9.38
C GLY A 340 -12.55 -46.71 8.96
N GLN A 341 -12.47 -45.80 7.98
CA GLN A 341 -11.21 -45.25 7.47
C GLN A 341 -10.64 -44.20 8.43
N ILE A 342 -9.50 -44.50 9.05
CA ILE A 342 -8.74 -43.49 9.82
C ILE A 342 -8.38 -42.34 8.88
N THR A 343 -8.72 -41.12 9.27
CA THR A 343 -8.66 -39.93 8.41
C THR A 343 -7.96 -38.78 9.14
N ALA A 344 -6.91 -38.26 8.51
CA ALA A 344 -6.25 -37.00 8.86
C ALA A 344 -5.65 -36.44 7.57
N VAL A 345 -6.34 -35.52 6.90
CA VAL A 345 -6.01 -35.08 5.54
C VAL A 345 -5.54 -33.63 5.49
N THR A 346 -4.47 -33.40 4.73
CA THR A 346 -3.92 -32.08 4.37
C THR A 346 -3.02 -32.25 3.14
N GLU A 347 -2.43 -31.18 2.64
CA GLU A 347 -1.42 -31.23 1.59
C GLU A 347 -0.16 -31.96 2.05
N ASP A 348 0.39 -32.88 1.27
CA ASP A 348 1.58 -33.64 1.63
C ASP A 348 2.53 -33.79 0.44
N ASN A 349 3.83 -33.73 0.73
CA ASN A 349 4.81 -34.33 -0.15
C ASN A 349 4.63 -35.85 -0.16
N ILE A 350 4.83 -36.46 -1.33
CA ILE A 350 4.79 -37.91 -1.48
C ILE A 350 6.14 -38.46 -1.97
N ASP A 351 6.44 -39.70 -1.62
CA ASP A 351 7.73 -40.37 -1.93
C ASP A 351 7.91 -40.80 -3.39
N ARG A 352 7.04 -40.35 -4.28
CA ARG A 352 6.98 -40.69 -5.71
C ARG A 352 6.33 -39.55 -6.50
N ARG A 353 6.36 -39.59 -7.83
CA ARG A 353 5.65 -38.58 -8.65
C ARG A 353 4.14 -38.57 -8.34
N PRO A 354 3.49 -37.39 -8.26
CA PRO A 354 4.02 -36.04 -8.57
C PRO A 354 4.81 -35.32 -7.47
N TYR A 355 5.18 -36.00 -6.37
CA TYR A 355 5.96 -35.50 -5.22
C TYR A 355 5.27 -34.50 -4.29
N PHE A 356 4.08 -34.03 -4.66
CA PHE A 356 3.22 -33.19 -3.83
C PHE A 356 1.75 -33.38 -4.24
N LEU A 357 0.85 -33.51 -3.26
CA LEU A 357 -0.59 -33.70 -3.46
C LEU A 357 -1.37 -32.95 -2.38
N PHE A 358 -2.54 -32.44 -2.74
CA PHE A 358 -3.54 -31.91 -1.83
C PHE A 358 -4.47 -33.06 -1.43
N ASN A 359 -4.39 -33.56 -0.19
CA ASN A 359 -5.39 -34.49 0.35
C ASN A 359 -6.47 -33.67 1.05
N THR A 360 -7.64 -33.62 0.45
CA THR A 360 -8.66 -32.62 0.83
C THR A 360 -9.79 -33.26 1.63
N VAL A 361 -10.38 -32.47 2.52
CA VAL A 361 -11.73 -32.75 3.05
C VAL A 361 -12.75 -32.54 1.93
N TYR A 362 -12.55 -31.51 1.11
CA TYR A 362 -13.42 -31.16 0.00
C TYR A 362 -12.67 -30.37 -1.07
N THR A 363 -13.02 -30.59 -2.34
CA THR A 363 -12.59 -29.76 -3.46
C THR A 363 -13.53 -29.96 -4.66
N ASN A 364 -13.78 -28.91 -5.42
CA ASN A 364 -14.45 -28.92 -6.73
C ASN A 364 -15.82 -29.66 -6.76
N GLY A 365 -16.59 -29.59 -5.68
CA GLY A 365 -17.91 -30.25 -5.62
C GLY A 365 -17.91 -31.60 -4.91
N GLU A 366 -16.74 -32.17 -4.63
CA GLU A 366 -16.61 -33.54 -4.12
C GLU A 366 -15.84 -33.59 -2.80
N PRO A 367 -16.35 -34.33 -1.79
CA PRO A 367 -15.61 -34.56 -0.56
C PRO A 367 -14.53 -35.63 -0.76
N TRP A 368 -13.45 -35.53 0.01
CA TRP A 368 -12.39 -36.54 0.08
C TRP A 368 -11.75 -36.83 -1.29
N LYS A 369 -11.30 -35.81 -2.02
CA LYS A 369 -10.47 -36.02 -3.22
C LYS A 369 -9.00 -35.76 -2.90
N THR A 370 -8.13 -36.46 -3.62
CA THR A 370 -6.69 -36.16 -3.64
C THR A 370 -6.32 -35.66 -5.02
N ILE A 371 -5.77 -34.46 -5.10
CA ILE A 371 -5.45 -33.81 -6.37
C ILE A 371 -4.03 -33.25 -6.40
N ASN A 372 -3.46 -33.07 -7.58
CA ASN A 372 -2.23 -32.29 -7.75
C ASN A 372 -2.53 -30.79 -7.99
N GLN A 373 -1.49 -29.97 -8.20
CA GLN A 373 -1.61 -28.54 -8.52
C GLN A 373 -2.31 -28.24 -9.86
N HIS A 374 -2.59 -29.26 -10.66
CA HIS A 374 -3.35 -29.20 -11.91
C HIS A 374 -4.69 -29.93 -11.80
N GLY A 375 -5.15 -30.25 -10.58
CA GLY A 375 -6.48 -30.77 -10.29
C GLY A 375 -6.73 -32.18 -10.82
N ALA A 376 -5.69 -32.84 -11.31
CA ALA A 376 -5.76 -34.23 -11.70
C ALA A 376 -5.92 -35.10 -10.45
N ASP A 377 -6.79 -36.10 -10.55
CA ASP A 377 -7.11 -37.04 -9.48
C ASP A 377 -5.94 -38.01 -9.23
N TYR A 378 -5.58 -38.19 -7.96
CA TYR A 378 -4.57 -39.12 -7.45
C TYR A 378 -5.08 -39.82 -6.17
N ASP A 379 -6.36 -40.15 -6.10
CA ASP A 379 -7.00 -40.79 -4.94
C ASP A 379 -6.35 -42.12 -4.53
N GLU A 380 -5.63 -42.80 -5.42
CA GLU A 380 -4.81 -43.97 -5.09
C GLU A 380 -3.59 -43.65 -4.19
N TYR A 381 -3.20 -42.39 -4.12
CA TYR A 381 -2.11 -41.89 -3.25
C TYR A 381 -2.62 -41.09 -2.05
N LYS A 382 -3.93 -41.13 -1.76
CA LYS A 382 -4.48 -40.52 -0.56
C LYS A 382 -3.75 -41.03 0.68
N THR A 383 -3.38 -40.09 1.55
CA THR A 383 -2.54 -40.34 2.70
C THR A 383 -3.23 -39.89 3.99
N VAL A 384 -3.17 -40.73 5.02
CA VAL A 384 -3.38 -40.31 6.41
C VAL A 384 -2.11 -39.58 6.85
N SER A 385 -2.18 -38.26 6.88
CA SER A 385 -1.04 -37.38 7.11
C SER A 385 -0.57 -37.44 8.56
N THR A 386 0.73 -37.66 8.76
CA THR A 386 1.38 -37.67 10.08
C THR A 386 1.24 -36.30 10.75
N LYS A 387 1.47 -35.21 10.01
CA LYS A 387 1.43 -33.84 10.56
C LYS A 387 0.01 -33.41 10.91
N ALA A 388 -0.97 -33.70 10.06
CA ALA A 388 -2.36 -33.43 10.37
C ALA A 388 -2.84 -34.27 11.56
N GLY A 389 -2.48 -35.56 11.61
CA GLY A 389 -2.95 -36.48 12.63
C GLY A 389 -2.33 -36.27 14.01
N LEU A 390 -1.01 -36.08 14.08
CA LEU A 390 -0.34 -35.76 15.34
C LEU A 390 -0.64 -34.31 15.78
N GLY A 391 -0.73 -33.37 14.84
CA GLY A 391 -1.15 -32.00 15.16
C GLY A 391 -2.56 -31.94 15.75
N MET A 392 -3.52 -32.66 15.13
CA MET A 392 -4.88 -32.79 15.65
C MET A 392 -4.90 -33.33 17.09
N HIS A 393 -4.03 -34.29 17.44
CA HIS A 393 -3.99 -34.80 18.81
C HIS A 393 -3.62 -33.73 19.85
N TYR A 394 -2.77 -32.77 19.49
CA TYR A 394 -2.39 -31.67 20.39
C TYR A 394 -3.46 -30.58 20.52
N LEU A 395 -4.44 -30.52 19.62
CA LEU A 395 -5.59 -29.60 19.74
C LEU A 395 -6.82 -30.26 20.36
N PHE A 396 -7.03 -31.55 20.10
CA PHE A 396 -8.25 -32.26 20.49
C PHE A 396 -7.92 -33.44 21.39
N ASN A 397 -8.47 -33.44 22.61
CA ASN A 397 -8.43 -34.58 23.51
C ASN A 397 -9.70 -35.42 23.38
N THR A 398 -9.70 -36.38 22.45
CA THR A 398 -10.88 -37.18 22.09
C THR A 398 -10.50 -38.64 21.82
N PRO A 399 -11.44 -39.60 21.92
CA PRO A 399 -11.17 -40.99 21.55
C PRO A 399 -10.67 -41.15 20.10
N TYR A 400 -11.21 -40.36 19.17
CA TYR A 400 -10.81 -40.42 17.76
C TYR A 400 -9.40 -39.83 17.53
N SER A 401 -9.09 -38.65 18.09
CA SER A 401 -7.74 -38.08 17.96
C SER A 401 -6.68 -38.99 18.59
N GLN A 402 -6.99 -39.63 19.73
CA GLN A 402 -6.10 -40.63 20.35
C GLN A 402 -5.90 -41.86 19.45
N LYS A 403 -6.94 -42.29 18.73
CA LYS A 403 -6.85 -43.39 17.78
C LYS A 403 -5.94 -43.05 16.60
N VAL A 404 -6.10 -41.86 16.02
CA VAL A 404 -5.23 -41.33 14.95
C VAL A 404 -3.79 -41.20 15.44
N PHE A 405 -3.58 -40.65 16.64
CA PHE A 405 -2.25 -40.55 17.25
C PHE A 405 -1.57 -41.91 17.40
N ASN A 406 -2.27 -42.91 17.94
CA ASN A 406 -1.73 -44.25 18.12
C ASN A 406 -1.38 -44.92 16.78
N TYR A 407 -2.12 -44.61 15.72
CA TYR A 407 -1.84 -45.09 14.36
C TYR A 407 -0.56 -44.48 13.77
N LEU A 408 -0.26 -43.21 14.06
CA LEU A 408 0.80 -42.43 13.39
C LEU A 408 2.08 -42.22 14.22
N LYS A 409 2.04 -42.33 15.56
CA LYS A 409 3.16 -41.94 16.44
C LYS A 409 4.48 -42.67 16.18
N ASN A 410 4.42 -43.86 15.59
CA ASN A 410 5.57 -44.69 15.22
C ASN A 410 5.95 -44.59 13.73
N ASN A 411 5.34 -43.66 12.96
CA ASN A 411 5.57 -43.48 11.53
C ASN A 411 6.83 -42.65 11.23
N TYR A 412 8.00 -43.16 11.60
CA TYR A 412 9.26 -42.43 11.49
C TYR A 412 10.47 -43.32 11.20
N ASP A 413 11.59 -42.69 10.82
CA ASP A 413 12.94 -43.26 10.88
C ASP A 413 13.72 -42.57 12.02
N PRO A 414 14.21 -43.30 13.04
CA PRO A 414 14.81 -42.70 14.24
C PRO A 414 16.07 -41.89 13.95
N LYS A 415 16.74 -42.12 12.81
CA LYS A 415 17.95 -41.39 12.41
C LYS A 415 17.66 -40.19 11.51
N LYS A 416 16.40 -39.98 11.15
CA LYS A 416 16.01 -39.14 10.00
C LYS A 416 14.84 -38.20 10.29
N GLY A 417 13.81 -38.68 11.00
CA GLY A 417 12.59 -37.94 11.30
C GLY A 417 11.32 -38.69 10.90
N TYR A 418 10.19 -38.02 11.06
CA TYR A 418 8.87 -38.52 10.69
C TYR A 418 8.66 -38.55 9.18
N TYR A 419 7.96 -39.59 8.73
CA TYR A 419 7.45 -39.71 7.38
C TYR A 419 6.15 -38.92 7.21
N ALA A 420 5.87 -38.47 5.99
CA ALA A 420 4.70 -37.64 5.68
C ALA A 420 3.36 -38.30 6.05
N GLY A 421 3.23 -39.62 5.92
CA GLY A 421 2.01 -40.32 6.33
C GLY A 421 1.94 -41.79 5.96
N ILE A 422 0.73 -42.35 5.96
CA ILE A 422 0.44 -43.73 5.58
C ILE A 422 -0.62 -43.71 4.47
N TYR A 423 -0.40 -44.44 3.37
CA TYR A 423 -1.36 -44.47 2.26
C TYR A 423 -2.67 -45.19 2.69
N GLU A 424 -3.83 -44.65 2.31
CA GLU A 424 -5.13 -45.26 2.63
C GLU A 424 -5.38 -46.53 1.79
N LYS A 425 -5.20 -46.41 0.47
CA LYS A 425 -5.53 -47.49 -0.49
C LYS A 425 -4.37 -48.41 -0.82
N ARG A 426 -3.15 -47.97 -0.53
CA ARG A 426 -1.93 -48.72 -0.87
C ARG A 426 -1.26 -49.22 0.40
N PRO A 427 -0.69 -50.43 0.39
CA PRO A 427 0.08 -50.89 1.52
C PRO A 427 1.36 -50.06 1.66
N GLY A 428 1.60 -49.55 2.88
CA GLY A 428 2.86 -48.95 3.27
C GLY A 428 2.80 -47.43 3.54
N GLN A 429 3.96 -46.93 3.95
CA GLN A 429 4.15 -45.53 4.36
C GLN A 429 4.43 -44.65 3.15
N ASN A 430 3.92 -43.42 3.17
CA ASN A 430 4.46 -42.34 2.35
C ASN A 430 5.76 -41.86 3.01
N LYS A 431 6.91 -42.34 2.50
CA LYS A 431 8.23 -42.09 3.11
C LYS A 431 8.84 -40.72 2.78
N ALA A 432 8.07 -39.79 2.22
CA ALA A 432 8.54 -38.43 2.04
C ALA A 432 8.91 -37.84 3.41
N MET A 433 10.00 -37.10 3.46
CA MET A 433 10.49 -36.46 4.68
C MET A 433 10.65 -34.98 4.41
N THR A 434 9.92 -34.17 5.18
CA THR A 434 9.87 -32.73 5.00
C THR A 434 9.99 -31.99 6.31
N LEU A 435 10.43 -30.74 6.20
CA LEU A 435 10.49 -29.81 7.30
C LEU A 435 9.11 -29.56 7.86
N ASN A 436 8.11 -29.32 7.00
CA ASN A 436 6.72 -29.08 7.42
C ASN A 436 6.18 -30.22 8.30
N THR A 437 6.43 -31.48 7.93
CA THR A 437 5.97 -32.63 8.73
C THR A 437 6.56 -32.64 10.13
N ASN A 438 7.87 -32.44 10.23
CA ASN A 438 8.59 -32.55 11.49
C ASN A 438 8.41 -31.30 12.36
N SER A 439 8.27 -30.12 11.76
CA SER A 439 8.04 -28.87 12.48
C SER A 439 6.66 -28.81 13.11
N ILE A 440 5.58 -29.19 12.40
CA ILE A 440 4.22 -29.17 12.95
C ILE A 440 4.11 -30.07 14.18
N ILE A 441 4.79 -31.22 14.19
CA ILE A 441 4.80 -32.12 15.36
C ILE A 441 5.43 -31.41 16.57
N LEU A 442 6.57 -30.74 16.37
CA LEU A 442 7.26 -29.99 17.42
C LEU A 442 6.47 -28.75 17.86
N GLU A 443 5.88 -28.03 16.91
CA GLU A 443 5.10 -26.82 17.13
C GLU A 443 3.79 -27.10 17.85
N GLY A 444 3.05 -28.14 17.44
CA GLY A 444 1.83 -28.56 18.11
C GLY A 444 2.10 -29.04 19.55
N MET A 445 3.19 -29.79 19.75
CA MET A 445 3.64 -30.16 21.10
C MET A 445 4.05 -28.93 21.90
N LEU A 446 4.77 -27.98 21.30
CA LEU A 446 5.17 -26.74 21.96
C LEU A 446 3.96 -25.94 22.42
N SER A 447 2.98 -25.77 21.54
CA SER A 447 1.71 -25.11 21.85
C SER A 447 0.95 -25.83 22.97
N ALA A 448 0.88 -27.17 22.93
CA ALA A 448 0.24 -27.92 24.02
C ALA A 448 0.93 -27.74 25.39
N LYS A 449 2.24 -27.47 25.41
CA LYS A 449 3.03 -27.27 26.64
C LYS A 449 3.16 -25.81 27.09
N MET A 450 3.00 -24.85 26.19
CA MET A 450 3.10 -23.41 26.48
C MET A 450 1.73 -22.70 26.49
N GLY A 451 0.70 -23.33 25.91
CA GLY A 451 -0.51 -22.65 25.46
C GLY A 451 -0.34 -22.04 24.06
N PRO A 452 -1.29 -21.19 23.62
CA PRO A 452 -1.18 -20.48 22.35
C PRO A 452 0.16 -19.74 22.24
N LEU A 453 0.85 -19.93 21.13
CA LEU A 453 2.22 -19.41 20.94
C LEU A 453 2.28 -17.89 20.76
N GLN A 454 1.15 -17.25 20.50
CA GLN A 454 1.01 -15.81 20.30
C GLN A 454 0.14 -15.20 21.38
N ARG A 455 0.53 -14.03 21.88
CA ARG A 455 -0.42 -13.10 22.50
C ARG A 455 -0.89 -12.14 21.42
N LEU A 456 -2.20 -12.06 21.20
CA LEU A 456 -2.78 -11.06 20.28
C LEU A 456 -2.74 -9.63 20.83
N LYS A 457 -2.13 -9.42 22.00
CA LYS A 457 -1.73 -8.10 22.45
C LYS A 457 -0.35 -7.78 21.87
N LYS A 458 -0.31 -6.70 21.09
CA LYS A 458 0.86 -6.11 20.45
C LYS A 458 2.01 -5.96 21.45
N VAL A 459 3.23 -6.29 21.03
CA VAL A 459 4.44 -5.80 21.71
C VAL A 459 4.28 -4.29 21.87
N GLU A 460 4.27 -3.79 23.11
CA GLU A 460 3.90 -2.39 23.42
C GLU A 460 4.78 -1.39 22.65
N SER A 461 6.06 -1.71 22.49
CA SER A 461 6.97 -0.98 21.61
C SER A 461 8.12 -1.87 21.12
N ARG A 462 8.49 -1.69 19.86
CA ARG A 462 9.69 -2.25 19.22
C ARG A 462 10.71 -1.14 18.97
N GLY A 463 11.88 -1.20 19.60
CA GLY A 463 12.81 -0.06 19.64
C GLY A 463 13.24 0.47 18.27
N THR A 464 13.87 -0.38 17.44
CA THR A 464 14.35 0.01 16.10
C THR A 464 13.21 0.03 15.10
N TYR A 465 12.32 -0.97 15.12
CA TYR A 465 11.19 -1.06 14.19
C TYR A 465 10.24 0.13 14.34
N ASP A 466 9.88 0.53 15.56
CA ASP A 466 9.02 1.71 15.80
C ASP A 466 9.72 3.00 15.39
N ALA A 467 11.01 3.13 15.70
CA ALA A 467 11.77 4.30 15.30
C ALA A 467 11.79 4.47 13.77
N TYR A 468 11.97 3.38 13.03
CA TYR A 468 11.92 3.40 11.57
C TYR A 468 10.49 3.65 11.05
N ARG A 469 9.47 2.91 11.51
CA ARG A 469 8.10 3.07 10.98
C ARG A 469 7.49 4.44 11.27
N ASN A 470 7.83 5.06 12.39
CA ASN A 470 7.26 6.34 12.81
C ASN A 470 8.08 7.56 12.38
N ASN A 471 9.37 7.42 12.03
CA ASN A 471 10.23 8.56 11.71
C ASN A 471 10.92 8.48 10.34
N ILE A 472 10.87 7.33 9.66
CA ILE A 472 11.47 7.11 8.34
C ILE A 472 10.35 6.60 7.41
N ASN A 473 9.80 7.49 6.58
CA ASN A 473 8.56 7.24 5.84
C ASN A 473 8.70 6.16 4.75
N ASN A 474 8.13 5.00 5.08
CA ASN A 474 7.09 4.21 4.40
C ASN A 474 7.22 3.67 2.97
N PHE A 475 8.39 3.74 2.32
CA PHE A 475 8.69 2.97 1.08
C PHE A 475 8.41 1.46 1.18
N ARG A 476 8.29 0.95 2.41
CA ARG A 476 8.01 -0.43 2.77
C ARG A 476 6.56 -0.67 3.23
N CYS A 477 5.74 0.37 3.31
CA CYS A 477 4.35 0.28 3.76
C CYS A 477 4.24 -0.32 5.18
N LEU A 478 5.14 0.13 6.05
CA LEU A 478 5.15 -0.14 7.48
C LEU A 478 3.98 0.59 8.16
N PRO A 479 3.39 0.00 9.21
CA PRO A 479 2.28 0.60 9.91
C PRO A 479 2.77 1.75 10.79
N THR A 480 2.41 2.98 10.46
CA THR A 480 2.77 4.17 11.23
C THR A 480 1.68 4.51 12.25
N GLU A 481 2.08 4.90 13.46
CA GLU A 481 1.17 5.50 14.46
C GLU A 481 1.01 7.00 14.25
N LYS A 482 1.94 7.64 13.53
CA LYS A 482 1.85 9.04 13.13
C LYS A 482 1.17 9.13 11.77
N LYS A 483 0.06 9.87 11.69
CA LYS A 483 -0.55 10.23 10.39
C LYS A 483 0.50 10.99 9.58
N HIS A 484 0.78 10.53 8.37
CA HIS A 484 1.69 11.23 7.45
C HIS A 484 1.14 12.62 7.17
N LEU A 485 2.01 13.63 7.19
CA LEU A 485 1.63 14.98 6.83
C LEU A 485 1.32 15.01 5.32
N ILE A 486 0.04 14.98 4.98
CA ILE A 486 -0.43 15.25 3.62
C ILE A 486 -0.96 16.68 3.64
N LEU A 487 -0.27 17.57 2.93
CA LEU A 487 -0.71 18.94 2.77
C LEU A 487 -2.01 18.99 1.97
N GLU A 488 -2.98 19.69 2.52
CA GLU A 488 -4.21 20.01 1.81
C GLU A 488 -3.92 21.09 0.75
N PRO A 489 -4.33 20.90 -0.51
CA PRO A 489 -4.30 21.98 -1.48
C PRO A 489 -5.37 23.01 -1.14
N TYR A 490 -5.09 24.29 -1.40
CA TYR A 490 -6.03 25.37 -1.14
C TYR A 490 -7.37 25.10 -1.82
N ALA A 491 -8.43 25.15 -1.03
CA ALA A 491 -9.79 24.86 -1.41
C ALA A 491 -10.55 26.19 -1.29
N GLY A 492 -10.92 26.82 -2.40
CA GLY A 492 -11.49 28.18 -2.43
C GLY A 492 -12.60 28.40 -1.39
N GLY A 493 -12.60 29.57 -0.74
CA GLY A 493 -13.61 29.95 0.26
C GLY A 493 -13.25 29.70 1.73
N VAL A 494 -12.11 29.06 2.03
CA VAL A 494 -11.57 28.91 3.41
C VAL A 494 -11.25 30.27 4.07
N GLU A 495 -11.08 31.33 3.28
CA GLU A 495 -10.83 32.70 3.76
C GLU A 495 -12.11 33.48 4.16
N LYS A 496 -13.30 32.88 4.23
CA LYS A 496 -14.48 33.62 4.71
C LYS A 496 -14.47 33.91 6.22
N ASN A 497 -13.71 33.17 7.03
CA ASN A 497 -13.66 33.32 8.49
C ASN A 497 -12.26 33.67 9.05
N ALA A 498 -11.25 33.84 8.21
CA ALA A 498 -9.95 34.37 8.64
C ALA A 498 -9.91 35.87 8.31
N SER A 499 -9.97 36.71 9.34
CA SER A 499 -9.74 38.14 9.22
C SER A 499 -8.28 38.39 8.82
N THR A 500 -7.94 38.39 7.52
CA THR A 500 -6.59 38.83 7.08
C THR A 500 -6.55 39.36 5.64
N ASN A 501 -6.18 40.65 5.55
CA ASN A 501 -5.40 41.31 4.50
C ASN A 501 -5.96 41.46 3.07
N CYS A 502 -6.72 42.54 2.87
CA CYS A 502 -6.90 43.21 1.57
C CYS A 502 -5.59 43.63 0.87
N ALA A 503 -4.45 43.67 1.58
CA ALA A 503 -3.16 44.11 1.03
C ALA A 503 -2.53 43.17 -0.03
N GLY A 504 -2.91 41.88 -0.06
CA GLY A 504 -2.34 40.89 -1.00
C GLY A 504 -3.10 40.75 -2.33
N GLU A 505 -4.33 41.25 -2.42
CA GLU A 505 -5.17 41.08 -3.60
C GLU A 505 -4.72 41.96 -4.77
N GLU A 506 -4.30 43.20 -4.50
CA GLU A 506 -3.76 44.12 -5.50
C GLU A 506 -2.45 43.59 -6.12
N GLU A 507 -1.53 43.05 -5.30
CA GLU A 507 -0.26 42.47 -5.77
C GLU A 507 -0.49 41.23 -6.65
N ARG A 508 -1.45 40.37 -6.28
CA ARG A 508 -1.87 39.22 -7.09
C ARG A 508 -2.47 39.68 -8.42
N LEU A 509 -3.38 40.65 -8.41
CA LEU A 509 -3.96 41.18 -9.64
C LEU A 509 -2.90 41.83 -10.54
N GLN A 510 -1.93 42.54 -9.97
CA GLN A 510 -0.81 43.11 -10.71
C GLN A 510 0.04 42.01 -11.36
N SER A 511 0.36 40.94 -10.61
CA SER A 511 1.09 39.78 -11.12
C SER A 511 0.36 39.11 -12.30
N ALA A 512 -0.97 39.03 -12.22
CA ALA A 512 -1.83 38.51 -13.28
C ALA A 512 -1.83 39.42 -14.52
N LYS A 513 -1.93 40.75 -14.35
CA LYS A 513 -1.82 41.73 -15.46
C LYS A 513 -0.47 41.68 -16.17
N ILE A 514 0.62 41.53 -15.40
CA ILE A 514 1.96 41.32 -15.96
C ILE A 514 1.97 40.03 -16.81
N ALA A 515 1.46 38.92 -16.27
CA ALA A 515 1.39 37.66 -17.00
C ALA A 515 0.54 37.76 -18.27
N TRP A 516 -0.60 38.45 -18.21
CA TRP A 516 -1.49 38.68 -19.35
C TRP A 516 -0.81 39.47 -20.48
N SER A 517 0.11 40.38 -20.14
CA SER A 517 0.90 41.12 -21.14
C SER A 517 1.66 40.20 -22.09
N TYR A 518 2.04 38.99 -21.65
CA TYR A 518 2.64 37.99 -22.55
C TYR A 518 1.66 37.57 -23.65
N PHE A 519 0.40 37.32 -23.29
CA PHE A 519 -0.64 36.86 -24.21
C PHE A 519 -0.99 37.96 -25.21
N GLU A 520 -1.11 39.21 -24.76
CA GLU A 520 -1.31 40.38 -25.64
C GLU A 520 -0.21 40.50 -26.70
N ASN A 521 1.07 40.50 -26.27
CA ASN A 521 2.20 40.70 -27.17
C ASN A 521 2.46 39.55 -28.15
N ASN A 522 1.85 38.39 -27.92
CA ASN A 522 2.09 37.18 -28.70
C ASN A 522 0.82 36.61 -29.33
N TYR A 523 -0.30 37.34 -29.24
CA TYR A 523 -1.57 37.01 -29.87
C TYR A 523 -1.50 37.16 -31.39
N ASN A 524 -2.08 36.19 -32.12
CA ASN A 524 -2.20 36.24 -33.57
C ASN A 524 -3.67 36.43 -33.95
N PRO A 525 -4.09 37.64 -34.36
CA PRO A 525 -5.50 37.94 -34.70
C PRO A 525 -6.09 37.06 -35.81
N GLU A 526 -5.24 36.58 -36.72
CA GLU A 526 -5.67 35.73 -37.83
C GLU A 526 -5.98 34.29 -37.46
N THR A 527 -5.59 33.85 -36.27
CA THR A 527 -5.78 32.47 -35.82
C THR A 527 -6.36 32.35 -34.42
N GLY A 528 -6.29 33.39 -33.60
CA GLY A 528 -6.60 33.32 -32.18
C GLY A 528 -5.54 32.59 -31.35
N LEU A 529 -4.41 32.19 -31.95
CA LEU A 529 -3.33 31.45 -31.28
C LEU A 529 -2.31 32.41 -30.67
N VAL A 530 -1.69 31.99 -29.56
CA VAL A 530 -0.59 32.72 -28.91
C VAL A 530 0.73 31.98 -29.14
N ASN A 531 1.82 32.72 -29.41
CA ASN A 531 3.14 32.11 -29.58
C ASN A 531 3.59 31.39 -28.29
N GLY A 532 4.28 30.27 -28.41
CA GLY A 532 4.74 29.48 -27.25
C GLY A 532 5.97 30.07 -26.57
N ARG A 533 6.81 30.76 -27.35
CA ARG A 533 7.94 31.57 -26.88
C ARG A 533 7.86 32.93 -27.56
N HIS A 534 8.24 33.98 -26.84
CA HIS A 534 8.13 35.35 -27.35
C HIS A 534 8.83 35.49 -28.71
N LYS A 535 8.13 36.06 -29.70
CA LYS A 535 8.56 36.23 -31.11
C LYS A 535 8.81 34.93 -31.89
N TYR A 536 8.56 33.75 -31.32
CA TYR A 536 8.75 32.47 -32.00
C TYR A 536 7.41 31.80 -32.33
N LYS A 537 7.13 31.71 -33.62
CA LYS A 537 5.80 31.33 -34.14
C LYS A 537 5.50 29.83 -34.09
N VAL A 538 6.46 28.99 -33.74
CA VAL A 538 6.22 27.53 -33.66
C VAL A 538 5.64 27.20 -32.29
N ILE A 539 4.45 26.62 -32.31
CA ILE A 539 3.71 26.18 -31.13
C ILE A 539 3.44 24.68 -31.17
N ARG A 540 2.96 24.16 -30.06
CA ARG A 540 2.62 22.76 -29.84
C ARG A 540 1.22 22.67 -29.20
N PRO A 541 0.56 21.50 -29.19
CA PRO A 541 -0.80 21.38 -28.66
C PRO A 541 -0.98 21.90 -27.22
N GLU A 542 -0.03 21.69 -26.32
CA GLU A 542 -0.05 22.20 -24.94
C GLU A 542 -0.10 23.73 -24.88
N HIS A 543 0.60 24.43 -25.79
CA HIS A 543 0.53 25.89 -25.86
C HIS A 543 -0.87 26.38 -26.26
N ILE A 544 -1.59 25.61 -27.08
CA ILE A 544 -2.98 25.92 -27.45
C ILE A 544 -3.87 25.75 -26.22
N GLY A 545 -3.68 24.66 -25.46
CA GLY A 545 -4.38 24.45 -24.19
C GLY A 545 -4.15 25.61 -23.22
N LYS A 546 -2.89 26.02 -23.03
CA LYS A 546 -2.53 27.17 -22.20
C LYS A 546 -3.04 28.51 -22.71
N THR A 547 -3.24 28.67 -24.02
CA THR A 547 -3.94 29.85 -24.57
C THR A 547 -5.39 29.91 -24.07
N ILE A 548 -6.10 28.78 -24.08
CA ILE A 548 -7.49 28.69 -23.61
C ILE A 548 -7.56 28.93 -22.09
N MET A 549 -6.80 28.17 -21.30
CA MET A 549 -6.83 28.25 -19.83
C MET A 549 -6.43 29.63 -19.30
N ALA A 550 -5.41 30.26 -19.88
CA ALA A 550 -5.00 31.61 -19.50
C ALA A 550 -6.04 32.67 -19.90
N THR A 551 -6.70 32.53 -21.05
CA THR A 551 -7.75 33.46 -21.49
C THR A 551 -9.01 33.32 -20.62
N MET A 552 -9.37 32.10 -20.23
CA MET A 552 -10.43 31.86 -19.23
C MET A 552 -10.06 32.44 -17.86
N SER A 553 -8.80 32.29 -17.44
CA SER A 553 -8.32 32.84 -16.18
C SER A 553 -8.32 34.37 -16.19
N ALA A 554 -7.93 35.01 -17.30
CA ALA A 554 -7.94 36.46 -17.43
C ALA A 554 -9.37 37.04 -17.42
N GLU A 555 -10.34 36.35 -18.02
CA GLU A 555 -11.75 36.75 -17.93
C GLU A 555 -12.28 36.58 -16.49
N SER A 556 -12.01 35.43 -15.87
CA SER A 556 -12.41 35.13 -14.49
C SER A 556 -11.79 36.08 -13.46
N LEU A 557 -10.61 36.63 -13.75
CA LEU A 557 -9.91 37.63 -12.92
C LEU A 557 -10.24 39.08 -13.29
N ASP A 558 -11.22 39.31 -14.17
CA ASP A 558 -11.66 40.64 -14.60
C ASP A 558 -10.53 41.47 -15.26
N ILE A 559 -9.53 40.80 -15.85
CA ILE A 559 -8.42 41.43 -16.59
C ILE A 559 -8.85 41.76 -18.02
N ILE A 560 -9.73 40.94 -18.59
CA ILE A 560 -10.35 41.18 -19.89
C ILE A 560 -11.86 41.10 -19.79
N TYR A 561 -12.52 41.87 -20.66
CA TYR A 561 -13.97 41.81 -20.80
C TYR A 561 -14.41 40.55 -21.55
N LYS A 562 -15.65 40.14 -21.28
CA LYS A 562 -16.27 38.92 -21.81
C LYS A 562 -16.39 38.93 -23.35
N ASP A 563 -16.59 40.08 -23.97
CA ASP A 563 -16.61 40.26 -25.42
C ASP A 563 -15.22 40.00 -26.04
N VAL A 564 -14.14 40.49 -25.42
CA VAL A 564 -12.75 40.20 -25.81
C VAL A 564 -12.47 38.70 -25.70
N PHE A 565 -12.88 38.08 -24.60
CA PHE A 565 -12.80 36.62 -24.42
C PHE A 565 -13.52 35.89 -25.56
N HIS A 566 -14.77 36.27 -25.86
CA HIS A 566 -15.56 35.62 -26.91
C HIS A 566 -14.95 35.81 -28.30
N SER A 567 -14.45 37.01 -28.61
CA SER A 567 -13.77 37.30 -29.87
C SER A 567 -12.55 36.41 -30.08
N ARG A 568 -11.68 36.28 -29.06
CA ARG A 568 -10.48 35.43 -29.11
C ARG A 568 -10.83 33.95 -29.24
N MET A 569 -11.77 33.46 -28.42
CA MET A 569 -12.14 32.05 -28.44
C MET A 569 -12.85 31.65 -29.74
N ALA A 570 -13.74 32.48 -30.27
CA ALA A 570 -14.39 32.21 -31.56
C ALA A 570 -13.35 32.11 -32.70
N LYS A 571 -12.35 33.00 -32.71
CA LYS A 571 -11.27 32.95 -33.69
C LYS A 571 -10.42 31.68 -33.53
N LEU A 572 -10.06 31.33 -32.30
CA LEU A 572 -9.30 30.12 -32.00
C LEU A 572 -10.06 28.85 -32.43
N MET A 573 -11.35 28.73 -32.09
CA MET A 573 -12.19 27.58 -32.47
C MET A 573 -12.30 27.44 -34.00
N SER A 574 -12.45 28.55 -34.73
CA SER A 574 -12.45 28.56 -36.20
C SER A 574 -11.14 28.00 -36.77
N THR A 575 -10.00 28.34 -36.17
CA THR A 575 -8.68 27.81 -36.57
C THR A 575 -8.56 26.33 -36.27
N LEU A 576 -8.91 25.90 -35.04
CA LEU A 576 -8.80 24.49 -34.65
C LEU A 576 -9.67 23.57 -35.51
N LYS A 577 -10.86 24.01 -35.93
CA LYS A 577 -11.71 23.25 -36.87
C LYS A 577 -11.04 22.96 -38.21
N LYS A 578 -10.15 23.84 -38.67
CA LYS A 578 -9.42 23.75 -39.96
C LYS A 578 -8.00 23.18 -39.83
N MET A 579 -7.53 22.97 -38.60
CA MET A 579 -6.15 22.57 -38.34
C MET A 579 -5.87 21.17 -38.88
N GLN A 580 -4.77 21.01 -39.61
CA GLN A 580 -4.38 19.71 -40.19
C GLN A 580 -3.83 18.77 -39.12
N LEU A 581 -4.39 17.56 -39.01
CA LEU A 581 -3.92 16.51 -38.11
C LEU A 581 -2.75 15.73 -38.72
N TYR A 582 -1.92 15.13 -37.88
CA TYR A 582 -0.93 14.14 -38.31
C TYR A 582 -1.65 12.86 -38.73
N ASN A 583 -1.46 12.43 -39.99
CA ASN A 583 -2.11 11.26 -40.59
C ASN A 583 -3.64 11.20 -40.43
N LYS A 584 -4.33 12.35 -40.32
CA LYS A 584 -5.77 12.42 -40.01
C LYS A 584 -6.16 11.74 -38.69
N GLU A 585 -5.21 11.62 -37.76
CA GLU A 585 -5.41 10.96 -36.47
C GLU A 585 -5.40 11.94 -35.32
N LEU A 586 -4.26 12.53 -34.98
CA LEU A 586 -4.11 13.39 -33.80
C LEU A 586 -3.48 14.74 -34.16
N PRO A 587 -3.61 15.77 -33.30
CA PRO A 587 -2.86 17.02 -33.45
C PRO A 587 -1.37 16.74 -33.64
N ASN A 588 -0.77 17.43 -34.61
CA ASN A 588 0.64 17.34 -34.93
C ASN A 588 1.49 17.97 -33.81
N LEU A 589 2.72 17.48 -33.65
CA LEU A 589 3.70 18.03 -32.70
C LEU A 589 3.88 19.55 -32.79
N TYR A 590 3.86 20.12 -34.00
CA TYR A 590 4.13 21.55 -34.20
C TYR A 590 3.18 22.22 -35.19
N TYR A 591 2.80 23.45 -34.87
CA TYR A 591 1.98 24.34 -35.69
C TYR A 591 2.59 25.74 -35.76
N ASN A 592 2.30 26.47 -36.83
CA ASN A 592 2.62 27.88 -36.93
C ASN A 592 1.47 28.71 -36.32
N ALA A 593 1.75 29.45 -35.26
CA ALA A 593 0.76 30.26 -34.55
C ALA A 593 0.11 31.33 -35.44
N LYS A 594 0.83 31.88 -36.43
CA LYS A 594 0.28 32.93 -37.32
C LYS A 594 -0.69 32.38 -38.35
N THR A 595 -0.54 31.13 -38.79
CA THR A 595 -1.32 30.57 -39.90
C THR A 595 -2.16 29.35 -39.55
N GLY A 596 -1.94 28.74 -38.38
CA GLY A 596 -2.53 27.44 -38.01
C GLY A 596 -1.99 26.26 -38.83
N ALA A 597 -0.99 26.47 -39.68
CA ALA A 597 -0.46 25.45 -40.57
C ALA A 597 0.44 24.46 -39.83
N LYS A 598 0.41 23.19 -40.26
CA LYS A 598 1.29 22.12 -39.77
C LYS A 598 2.75 22.39 -40.18
N VAL A 599 3.67 22.42 -39.22
CA VAL A 599 5.11 22.69 -39.44
C VAL A 599 6.02 21.67 -38.76
N LYS A 600 7.31 21.69 -39.08
CA LYS A 600 8.36 20.97 -38.35
C LYS A 600 8.85 21.81 -37.16
N LYS A 601 9.72 21.23 -36.33
CA LYS A 601 10.35 21.90 -35.17
C LYS A 601 11.07 23.20 -35.55
N ASP A 602 11.65 23.29 -36.75
CA ASP A 602 12.34 24.48 -37.27
C ASP A 602 11.40 25.53 -37.88
N GLY A 603 10.09 25.25 -37.99
CA GLY A 603 9.09 26.12 -38.58
C GLY A 603 8.87 25.95 -40.09
N SER A 604 9.62 25.06 -40.75
CA SER A 604 9.42 24.73 -42.16
C SER A 604 8.14 23.89 -42.39
N LYS A 605 7.65 23.84 -43.64
CA LYS A 605 6.46 23.04 -44.00
C LYS A 605 6.68 21.57 -43.63
N ALA A 606 5.72 21.00 -42.90
CA ALA A 606 5.82 19.62 -42.41
C ALA A 606 5.72 18.57 -43.51
N GLY A 607 4.89 18.76 -44.55
CA GLY A 607 4.62 17.69 -45.52
C GLY A 607 4.13 16.41 -44.81
N ARG A 608 4.87 15.30 -45.00
CA ARG A 608 4.67 14.03 -44.26
C ARG A 608 5.37 13.99 -42.89
N ALA A 609 6.37 14.85 -42.62
CA ALA A 609 7.03 14.99 -41.31
C ALA A 609 6.00 15.30 -40.20
N GLY A 610 6.22 14.79 -38.99
CA GLY A 610 5.29 15.05 -37.88
C GLY A 610 5.29 14.00 -36.79
N GLY A 611 4.16 13.88 -36.10
CA GLY A 611 3.96 12.98 -34.98
C GLY A 611 2.97 13.57 -33.98
N TRP A 612 2.85 12.96 -32.80
CA TRP A 612 2.11 13.52 -31.67
C TRP A 612 2.89 13.30 -30.37
N ASP A 613 2.62 14.20 -29.43
CA ASP A 613 2.99 14.09 -28.02
C ASP A 613 1.67 14.05 -27.26
N LEU A 614 1.34 12.89 -26.69
CA LEU A 614 0.03 12.61 -26.14
C LEU A 614 -0.22 13.40 -24.84
N TYR A 615 0.82 13.68 -24.06
CA TYR A 615 0.72 14.56 -22.89
C TYR A 615 0.32 15.98 -23.32
N SER A 616 0.95 16.47 -24.39
CA SER A 616 0.62 17.78 -24.96
C SER A 616 -0.78 17.84 -25.56
N VAL A 617 -1.22 16.79 -26.25
CA VAL A 617 -2.61 16.67 -26.73
C VAL A 617 -3.59 16.66 -25.55
N SER A 618 -3.24 16.00 -24.45
CA SER A 618 -4.08 15.91 -23.25
C SER A 618 -4.27 17.26 -22.55
N GLN A 619 -3.24 18.11 -22.49
CA GLN A 619 -3.40 19.47 -21.96
C GLN A 619 -4.37 20.31 -22.80
N LEU A 620 -4.34 20.16 -24.14
CA LEU A 620 -5.34 20.80 -25.01
C LEU A 620 -6.75 20.24 -24.74
N MET A 621 -6.89 18.94 -24.51
CA MET A 621 -8.18 18.33 -24.17
C MET A 621 -8.74 18.85 -22.86
N THR A 622 -7.94 18.89 -21.79
CA THR A 622 -8.33 19.47 -20.50
C THR A 622 -8.87 20.89 -20.70
N ALA A 623 -8.15 21.73 -21.44
CA ALA A 623 -8.58 23.10 -21.70
C ALA A 623 -9.88 23.20 -22.51
N LEU A 624 -10.04 22.36 -23.55
CA LEU A 624 -11.28 22.29 -24.34
C LEU A 624 -12.47 21.80 -23.50
N PHE A 625 -12.23 20.88 -22.55
CA PHE A 625 -13.25 20.41 -21.62
C PHE A 625 -13.74 21.56 -20.72
N HIS A 626 -12.84 22.31 -20.09
CA HIS A 626 -13.22 23.47 -19.29
C HIS A 626 -13.96 24.52 -20.13
N LEU A 627 -13.47 24.80 -21.35
CA LEU A 627 -14.12 25.76 -22.26
C LEU A 627 -15.57 25.36 -22.58
N GLN A 628 -15.83 24.11 -22.99
CA GLN A 628 -17.21 23.69 -23.31
C GLN A 628 -18.14 23.61 -22.10
N ARG A 629 -17.57 23.35 -20.91
CA ARG A 629 -18.32 23.23 -19.66
C ARG A 629 -18.74 24.63 -19.18
N ASP A 630 -17.76 25.52 -19.08
CA ASP A 630 -17.94 26.86 -18.50
C ASP A 630 -18.56 27.84 -19.50
N TYR A 631 -18.39 27.58 -20.80
CA TYR A 631 -18.96 28.36 -21.89
C TYR A 631 -19.69 27.46 -22.89
N PRO A 632 -20.94 27.03 -22.56
CA PRO A 632 -21.71 26.09 -23.38
C PRO A 632 -21.87 26.44 -24.86
N LYS A 633 -21.76 27.73 -25.22
CA LYS A 633 -21.74 28.21 -26.61
C LYS A 633 -20.66 27.52 -27.47
N TYR A 634 -19.53 27.13 -26.89
CA TYR A 634 -18.44 26.46 -27.61
C TYR A 634 -18.55 24.94 -27.61
N ARG A 635 -19.56 24.35 -26.95
CA ARG A 635 -19.70 22.88 -26.84
C ARG A 635 -19.73 22.18 -28.19
N GLN A 636 -20.49 22.71 -29.14
CA GLN A 636 -20.57 22.14 -30.48
C GLN A 636 -19.24 22.27 -31.25
N ASP A 637 -18.53 23.37 -31.05
CA ASP A 637 -17.24 23.61 -31.66
C ASP A 637 -16.19 22.63 -31.13
N VAL A 638 -16.11 22.49 -29.81
CA VAL A 638 -15.23 21.53 -29.13
C VAL A 638 -15.52 20.10 -29.59
N PHE A 639 -16.80 19.69 -29.60
CA PHE A 639 -17.21 18.38 -30.09
C PHE A 639 -16.75 18.16 -31.55
N SER A 640 -16.97 19.13 -32.44
CA SER A 640 -16.57 19.04 -33.84
C SER A 640 -15.06 18.95 -34.07
N ILE A 641 -14.26 19.45 -33.12
CA ILE A 641 -12.79 19.39 -33.15
C ILE A 641 -12.33 18.01 -32.67
N VAL A 642 -12.77 17.60 -31.48
CA VAL A 642 -12.32 16.34 -30.83
C VAL A 642 -12.84 15.10 -31.57
N ALA A 643 -14.05 15.16 -32.15
CA ALA A 643 -14.61 14.04 -32.92
C ALA A 643 -13.78 13.68 -34.18
N LYS A 644 -12.88 14.56 -34.64
CA LYS A 644 -11.96 14.27 -35.75
C LYS A 644 -10.73 13.48 -35.30
N TRP A 645 -10.53 13.30 -34.00
CA TRP A 645 -9.31 12.73 -33.45
C TRP A 645 -9.44 11.21 -33.29
N ASN A 646 -8.39 10.48 -33.71
CA ASN A 646 -8.34 9.03 -33.65
C ASN A 646 -7.19 8.57 -32.74
N PHE A 647 -7.55 8.01 -31.59
CA PHE A 647 -6.62 7.58 -30.55
C PHE A 647 -6.13 6.14 -30.69
N LYS A 648 -6.59 5.37 -31.68
CA LYS A 648 -6.30 3.92 -31.80
C LYS A 648 -4.81 3.57 -31.75
N ARG A 649 -3.94 4.47 -32.25
CA ARG A 649 -2.49 4.28 -32.25
C ARG A 649 -1.78 4.97 -31.10
N ALA A 650 -2.45 5.80 -30.31
CA ALA A 650 -1.87 6.48 -29.16
C ALA A 650 -2.23 5.80 -27.84
N ILE A 651 -3.44 5.23 -27.75
CA ILE A 651 -3.98 4.51 -26.60
C ILE A 651 -4.07 3.03 -26.96
N LEU A 652 -3.21 2.21 -26.36
CA LEU A 652 -3.11 0.78 -26.62
C LEU A 652 -3.94 -0.01 -25.59
N LYS A 653 -4.05 -1.33 -25.80
CA LYS A 653 -4.75 -2.22 -24.86
C LYS A 653 -4.11 -2.21 -23.45
N LYS A 654 -2.78 -2.10 -23.41
CA LYS A 654 -1.94 -2.01 -22.20
C LYS A 654 -0.88 -0.94 -22.46
N GLY A 655 -1.18 0.32 -22.17
CA GLY A 655 -0.24 1.44 -22.26
C GLY A 655 -0.61 2.53 -23.27
N MET A 656 0.26 3.54 -23.36
CA MET A 656 0.11 4.71 -24.21
C MET A 656 1.43 5.08 -24.86
N GLN A 657 1.41 5.68 -26.05
CA GLN A 657 2.63 5.99 -26.78
C GLN A 657 2.59 7.33 -27.53
N ASP A 658 3.74 8.00 -27.53
CA ASP A 658 4.07 9.11 -28.42
C ASP A 658 4.52 8.61 -29.79
N ARG A 659 4.46 9.48 -30.79
CA ARG A 659 5.00 9.18 -32.13
C ARG A 659 5.76 10.32 -32.73
N TRP A 660 6.77 9.96 -33.53
CA TRP A 660 7.56 10.91 -34.30
C TRP A 660 7.87 10.36 -35.70
N PHE A 661 8.04 11.26 -36.67
CA PHE A 661 8.36 10.95 -38.05
C PHE A 661 9.22 12.06 -38.65
N ASN A 662 10.46 11.72 -39.00
CA ASN A 662 11.47 12.68 -39.48
C ASN A 662 11.34 13.02 -40.99
N GLY A 663 10.45 12.34 -41.72
CA GLY A 663 10.28 12.51 -43.16
C GLY A 663 11.12 11.58 -44.05
N LYS A 664 11.97 10.73 -43.47
CA LYS A 664 12.91 9.85 -44.19
C LYS A 664 12.66 8.35 -43.98
N ASP A 665 12.32 7.92 -42.76
CA ASP A 665 11.99 6.52 -42.40
C ASP A 665 10.49 6.36 -42.10
N LYS A 666 10.02 5.21 -41.59
CA LYS A 666 8.61 4.98 -41.21
C LYS A 666 8.18 5.74 -39.93
N GLY A 667 9.08 6.47 -39.28
CA GLY A 667 8.89 7.05 -37.95
C GLY A 667 8.96 6.01 -36.84
N GLY A 668 8.98 6.49 -35.59
CA GLY A 668 9.03 5.68 -34.38
C GLY A 668 7.85 5.93 -33.44
N ALA A 669 7.70 5.05 -32.45
CA ALA A 669 6.84 5.24 -31.30
C ALA A 669 7.66 5.08 -30.02
N ILE A 670 7.28 5.82 -28.98
CA ILE A 670 7.93 5.80 -27.67
C ILE A 670 6.82 5.65 -26.63
N ASP A 671 6.93 4.64 -25.78
CA ASP A 671 5.96 4.41 -24.72
C ASP A 671 6.06 5.50 -23.65
N ILE A 672 4.90 5.87 -23.10
CA ILE A 672 4.80 6.86 -22.03
C ILE A 672 4.95 6.12 -20.71
N VAL A 673 6.13 6.24 -20.13
CA VAL A 673 6.55 5.53 -18.92
C VAL A 673 6.72 6.46 -17.70
N ASP A 674 6.55 7.77 -17.90
CA ASP A 674 6.51 8.77 -16.82
C ASP A 674 5.16 8.70 -16.11
N PRO A 675 5.12 8.32 -14.82
CA PRO A 675 3.87 8.12 -14.13
C PRO A 675 2.97 9.36 -14.07
N ALA A 676 3.59 10.52 -13.87
CA ALA A 676 2.87 11.77 -13.71
C ALA A 676 2.18 12.17 -15.03
N LYS A 677 2.83 11.89 -16.17
CA LYS A 677 2.29 12.17 -17.52
C LYS A 677 1.21 11.17 -17.93
N GLU A 678 1.48 9.87 -17.78
CA GLU A 678 0.52 8.81 -18.12
C GLU A 678 -0.81 9.03 -17.38
N PHE A 679 -0.73 9.44 -16.11
CA PHE A 679 -1.92 9.70 -15.34
C PHE A 679 -2.70 10.94 -15.80
N TYR A 680 -2.03 12.07 -16.00
CA TYR A 680 -2.67 13.29 -16.51
C TYR A 680 -3.41 13.00 -17.83
N ILE A 681 -2.78 12.20 -18.72
CA ILE A 681 -3.38 11.74 -19.98
C ILE A 681 -4.63 10.91 -19.69
N TYR A 682 -4.53 9.90 -18.83
CA TYR A 682 -5.64 9.02 -18.48
C TYR A 682 -6.88 9.79 -18.03
N ASN A 683 -6.70 10.82 -17.20
CA ASN A 683 -7.79 11.71 -16.77
C ASN A 683 -8.35 12.58 -17.89
N ALA A 684 -7.50 13.19 -18.70
CA ALA A 684 -7.93 14.03 -19.81
C ALA A 684 -8.78 13.24 -20.82
N MET A 685 -8.46 11.96 -21.03
CA MET A 685 -9.26 11.07 -21.89
C MET A 685 -10.67 10.82 -21.33
N LYS A 686 -10.82 10.69 -20.00
CA LYS A 686 -12.12 10.49 -19.35
C LYS A 686 -13.08 11.65 -19.55
N PHE A 687 -12.59 12.89 -19.63
CA PHE A 687 -13.43 14.06 -19.90
C PHE A 687 -14.24 13.97 -21.20
N PHE A 688 -13.79 13.16 -22.15
CA PHE A 688 -14.44 12.92 -23.43
C PHE A 688 -14.91 11.47 -23.60
N ASN A 689 -15.03 10.70 -22.49
CA ASN A 689 -15.41 9.28 -22.50
C ASN A 689 -14.53 8.39 -23.38
N ILE A 690 -13.24 8.72 -23.51
CA ILE A 690 -12.28 7.90 -24.24
C ILE A 690 -11.66 6.90 -23.26
N LYS A 691 -11.83 5.61 -23.56
CA LYS A 691 -11.26 4.53 -22.75
C LYS A 691 -9.74 4.50 -22.92
N ALA A 692 -9.02 4.71 -21.83
CA ALA A 692 -7.57 4.59 -21.76
C ALA A 692 -7.15 3.61 -20.67
N TYR A 693 -5.94 3.08 -20.78
CA TYR A 693 -5.30 2.25 -19.75
C TYR A 693 -4.16 3.04 -19.14
N SER A 694 -4.04 3.06 -17.81
CA SER A 694 -2.86 3.55 -17.12
C SER A 694 -2.29 2.44 -16.24
N TYR A 695 -0.99 2.16 -16.33
CA TYR A 695 -0.30 1.20 -15.44
C TYR A 695 -0.44 1.57 -13.96
N LEU A 696 -0.69 2.84 -13.67
CA LEU A 696 -0.69 3.47 -12.36
C LEU A 696 -2.08 3.58 -11.74
N PHE A 697 -3.11 3.06 -12.43
CA PHE A 697 -4.33 2.68 -11.74
C PHE A 697 -4.08 1.53 -10.76
N ASP A 698 -2.93 0.87 -10.84
CA ASP A 698 -2.48 -0.13 -9.88
C ASP A 698 -1.12 0.30 -9.31
N GLU A 699 -1.06 0.74 -8.04
CA GLU A 699 0.18 1.18 -7.38
C GLU A 699 1.25 0.10 -7.29
N ARG A 700 0.87 -1.16 -7.53
CA ARG A 700 1.82 -2.26 -7.65
C ARG A 700 2.65 -2.18 -8.94
N ASN A 701 2.48 -1.16 -9.78
CA ASN A 701 3.38 -0.87 -10.91
C ASN A 701 4.26 0.36 -10.67
N LEU A 702 4.22 0.98 -9.48
CA LEU A 702 5.05 2.13 -9.12
C LEU A 702 6.27 1.74 -8.28
N ASP A 703 7.40 2.37 -8.56
CA ASP A 703 8.54 2.42 -7.65
C ASP A 703 8.52 3.73 -6.86
N TYR A 704 9.00 3.68 -5.61
CA TYR A 704 9.07 4.86 -4.74
C TYR A 704 10.47 5.03 -4.17
N LYS A 705 10.88 6.29 -3.99
CA LYS A 705 12.08 6.63 -3.24
C LYS A 705 11.69 7.48 -2.05
N ALA A 706 12.21 7.12 -0.88
CA ALA A 706 12.20 8.00 0.28
C ALA A 706 13.23 9.11 0.05
N ILE A 707 12.76 10.30 -0.29
CA ILE A 707 13.60 11.48 -0.51
C ILE A 707 13.28 12.45 0.62
N TYR A 708 14.24 12.67 1.52
CA TYR A 708 14.03 13.41 2.77
C TYR A 708 12.85 12.89 3.59
N ASN A 709 12.70 11.57 3.70
CA ASN A 709 11.58 10.92 4.40
C ASN A 709 10.19 11.22 3.80
N HIS A 710 10.10 11.55 2.51
CA HIS A 710 8.83 11.65 1.79
C HIS A 710 8.82 10.67 0.62
N GLU A 711 7.67 10.02 0.38
CA GLU A 711 7.51 9.06 -0.70
C GLU A 711 7.32 9.77 -2.03
N VAL A 712 8.29 9.62 -2.92
CA VAL A 712 8.25 10.24 -4.24
C VAL A 712 8.12 9.13 -5.29
N PRO A 713 7.02 9.09 -6.07
CA PRO A 713 6.80 8.06 -7.10
C PRO A 713 7.78 8.23 -8.27
N MET A 714 8.29 7.11 -8.77
CA MET A 714 9.20 7.00 -9.91
C MET A 714 8.61 6.06 -10.95
N GLY A 715 8.90 6.30 -12.23
CA GLY A 715 8.59 5.35 -13.29
C GLY A 715 9.35 4.04 -13.09
N PHE A 716 8.66 2.90 -13.18
CA PHE A 716 9.22 1.56 -13.00
C PHE A 716 10.39 1.29 -13.96
N GLU A 717 10.26 1.68 -15.23
CA GLU A 717 11.31 1.51 -16.24
C GLU A 717 12.25 2.71 -16.33
N ASP A 718 11.70 3.93 -16.31
CA ASP A 718 12.45 5.16 -16.58
C ASP A 718 13.26 5.66 -15.37
N ARG A 719 12.92 5.20 -14.15
CA ARG A 719 13.59 5.56 -12.88
C ARG A 719 13.86 7.06 -12.72
N LEU A 720 12.95 7.89 -13.23
CA LEU A 720 13.02 9.35 -13.26
C LEU A 720 11.77 9.93 -12.59
N THR A 721 11.94 10.96 -11.77
CA THR A 721 10.81 11.72 -11.19
C THR A 721 10.87 13.21 -11.45
N ASN A 722 9.74 13.75 -11.93
CA ASN A 722 9.44 15.16 -12.06
C ASN A 722 8.08 15.49 -11.43
N GLY A 723 7.97 16.61 -10.73
CA GLY A 723 6.76 17.05 -10.04
C GLY A 723 5.73 17.75 -10.94
N GLU A 724 6.12 18.28 -12.09
CA GLU A 724 5.27 19.21 -12.86
C GLU A 724 3.88 18.68 -13.21
N SER A 725 3.76 17.45 -13.72
CA SER A 725 2.46 16.92 -14.14
C SER A 725 1.54 16.68 -12.93
N TYR A 726 2.09 16.37 -11.75
CA TYR A 726 1.31 16.31 -10.51
C TYR A 726 0.76 17.69 -10.14
N LEU A 727 1.57 18.74 -10.25
CA LEU A 727 1.14 20.12 -9.98
C LEU A 727 0.00 20.57 -10.90
N TRP A 728 0.12 20.32 -12.21
CA TRP A 728 -0.94 20.66 -13.16
C TRP A 728 -2.23 19.87 -12.90
N THR A 729 -2.10 18.57 -12.59
CA THR A 729 -3.24 17.73 -12.22
C THR A 729 -4.00 18.31 -11.04
N MET A 730 -3.30 18.79 -10.01
CA MET A 730 -3.92 19.35 -8.80
C MET A 730 -4.72 20.64 -9.06
N MET A 731 -4.35 21.44 -10.06
CA MET A 731 -5.08 22.67 -10.38
C MET A 731 -6.22 22.45 -11.38
N GLU A 732 -5.98 21.65 -12.41
CA GLU A 732 -6.83 21.56 -13.60
C GLU A 732 -7.79 20.37 -13.57
N GLN A 733 -7.41 19.26 -12.94
CA GLN A 733 -8.15 18.00 -12.99
C GLN A 733 -8.82 17.69 -11.65
N PRO A 734 -9.81 16.78 -11.61
CA PRO A 734 -10.33 16.29 -10.34
C PRO A 734 -9.19 15.80 -9.45
N TYR A 735 -9.22 16.18 -8.17
CA TYR A 735 -8.30 15.59 -7.21
C TYR A 735 -8.50 14.06 -7.19
N TYR A 736 -7.41 13.31 -7.09
CA TYR A 736 -7.46 11.97 -6.51
C TYR A 736 -6.48 11.98 -5.35
N LEU A 737 -6.78 11.22 -4.29
CA LEU A 737 -6.01 11.27 -3.06
C LEU A 737 -4.52 10.97 -3.28
N LYS A 738 -4.19 9.98 -4.13
CA LYS A 738 -2.78 9.67 -4.44
C LYS A 738 -2.01 10.85 -5.04
N TYR A 739 -2.63 11.70 -5.86
CA TYR A 739 -1.93 12.85 -6.45
C TYR A 739 -1.72 13.96 -5.45
N LYS A 740 -2.67 14.12 -4.53
CA LYS A 740 -2.50 14.99 -3.38
C LYS A 740 -1.32 14.50 -2.51
N HIS A 741 -1.26 13.19 -2.22
CA HIS A 741 -0.14 12.57 -1.50
C HIS A 741 1.19 12.81 -2.23
N TYR A 742 1.29 12.47 -3.52
CA TYR A 742 2.53 12.62 -4.28
C TYR A 742 2.96 14.08 -4.45
N SER A 743 2.02 14.98 -4.73
CA SER A 743 2.29 16.43 -4.84
C SER A 743 2.76 16.99 -3.50
N SER A 744 2.10 16.61 -2.40
CA SER A 744 2.49 16.98 -1.03
C SER A 744 3.90 16.49 -0.70
N ASN A 745 4.18 15.20 -0.93
CA ASN A 745 5.47 14.61 -0.62
C ASN A 745 6.61 15.22 -1.45
N ILE A 746 6.36 15.54 -2.72
CA ILE A 746 7.33 16.25 -3.56
C ILE A 746 7.62 17.64 -2.98
N TYR A 747 6.59 18.38 -2.58
CA TYR A 747 6.74 19.68 -1.94
C TYR A 747 7.51 19.59 -0.61
N LEU A 748 7.12 18.66 0.27
CA LEU A 748 7.76 18.47 1.56
C LEU A 748 9.22 18.00 1.42
N ALA A 749 9.53 17.17 0.42
CA ALA A 749 10.91 16.79 0.12
C ALA A 749 11.77 18.00 -0.33
N LEU A 750 11.18 18.94 -1.08
CA LEU A 750 11.84 20.19 -1.46
C LEU A 750 12.05 21.11 -0.25
N LYS A 751 11.05 21.20 0.63
CA LYS A 751 11.12 21.96 1.89
C LYS A 751 12.20 21.41 2.82
N ASP A 752 12.20 20.11 3.09
CA ASP A 752 13.17 19.50 4.00
C ASP A 752 14.58 19.57 3.46
N ARG A 753 14.77 19.44 2.14
CA ARG A 753 16.04 19.77 1.49
C ARG A 753 16.50 21.16 1.81
N TYR A 754 15.62 22.15 1.69
CA TYR A 754 15.96 23.55 1.97
C TYR A 754 16.30 23.73 3.45
N ASN A 755 15.49 23.20 4.37
CA ASN A 755 15.73 23.29 5.81
C ASN A 755 17.08 22.66 6.22
N ILE A 756 17.44 21.52 5.62
CA ILE A 756 18.67 20.80 5.96
C ILE A 756 19.90 21.40 5.28
N THR A 757 19.77 21.86 4.02
CA THR A 757 20.95 22.22 3.19
C THR A 757 21.07 23.71 2.87
N GLY A 758 20.03 24.51 3.15
CA GLY A 758 19.90 25.90 2.71
C GLY A 758 19.71 26.06 1.19
N LYS A 759 19.53 24.97 0.43
CA LYS A 759 19.49 25.01 -1.04
C LYS A 759 18.07 24.86 -1.57
N PHE A 760 17.61 25.88 -2.29
CA PHE A 760 16.39 25.82 -3.08
C PHE A 760 16.45 24.79 -4.21
N ALA A 761 15.30 24.21 -4.54
CA ALA A 761 15.05 23.44 -5.76
C ALA A 761 13.59 23.58 -6.16
N THR A 762 13.32 23.31 -7.43
CA THR A 762 11.99 23.06 -7.97
C THR A 762 12.06 21.76 -8.79
N SER A 763 10.91 21.14 -9.04
CA SER A 763 10.84 19.95 -9.90
C SER A 763 9.89 20.19 -11.07
N THR A 764 10.43 20.76 -12.15
CA THR A 764 9.68 21.13 -13.35
C THR A 764 10.53 21.06 -14.63
N GLU A 765 9.86 21.06 -15.78
CA GLU A 765 10.45 21.28 -17.11
C GLU A 765 10.40 22.77 -17.47
N GLU A 766 11.52 23.33 -17.93
CA GLU A 766 11.68 24.77 -18.11
C GLU A 766 12.33 25.13 -19.44
N GLY A 767 11.75 26.08 -20.15
CA GLY A 767 12.40 26.73 -21.28
C GLY A 767 13.46 27.72 -20.77
N ILE A 768 14.69 27.64 -21.28
CA ILE A 768 15.79 28.51 -20.86
C ILE A 768 16.31 29.44 -21.97
N ASP A 769 16.79 30.62 -21.58
CA ASP A 769 17.23 31.69 -22.49
C ASP A 769 18.51 31.39 -23.28
N ARG A 770 19.21 30.30 -22.95
CA ARG A 770 20.50 29.88 -23.53
C ARG A 770 20.53 28.37 -23.76
N LYS A 771 21.47 27.88 -24.59
CA LYS A 771 21.63 26.43 -24.85
C LYS A 771 21.74 25.64 -23.53
N PRO A 772 21.04 24.49 -23.39
CA PRO A 772 20.26 23.75 -24.41
C PRO A 772 18.83 24.25 -24.72
N HIS A 773 18.42 25.42 -24.22
CA HIS A 773 17.09 26.04 -24.40
C HIS A 773 15.92 25.33 -23.73
N TRP A 774 16.16 24.20 -23.08
CA TRP A 774 15.19 23.48 -22.25
C TRP A 774 15.94 22.67 -21.18
N ILE A 775 15.40 22.57 -19.98
CA ILE A 775 15.94 21.77 -18.89
C ILE A 775 14.80 21.12 -18.09
N GLN A 776 15.03 19.94 -17.53
CA GLN A 776 14.16 19.30 -16.55
C GLN A 776 14.88 19.20 -15.21
N ASN A 777 14.30 19.78 -14.16
CA ASN A 777 14.77 19.63 -12.79
C ASN A 777 14.12 18.39 -12.17
N SER A 778 14.88 17.31 -12.07
CA SER A 778 14.38 16.01 -11.60
C SER A 778 14.80 15.78 -10.16
N ILE A 779 13.90 15.20 -9.38
CA ILE A 779 14.14 14.88 -7.97
C ILE A 779 15.04 13.65 -7.86
N TYR A 780 14.79 12.66 -8.73
CA TYR A 780 15.55 11.42 -8.82
C TYR A 780 15.72 11.02 -10.27
N ASN A 781 16.89 10.47 -10.60
CA ASN A 781 17.22 9.88 -11.89
C ASN A 781 18.27 8.78 -11.71
N GLU A 782 17.95 7.52 -12.02
CA GLU A 782 18.89 6.37 -12.03
C GLU A 782 19.83 6.29 -10.79
N GLY A 783 19.29 6.48 -9.59
CA GLY A 783 20.06 6.40 -8.34
C GLY A 783 20.63 7.72 -7.84
N LYS A 784 20.55 8.80 -8.63
CA LYS A 784 21.03 10.13 -8.26
C LYS A 784 19.88 11.06 -7.91
N LEU A 785 20.08 11.87 -6.87
CA LEU A 785 19.12 12.88 -6.44
C LEU A 785 19.46 14.25 -7.03
N TRP A 786 18.42 15.01 -7.38
CA TRP A 786 18.51 16.41 -7.82
C TRP A 786 19.31 16.63 -9.10
N GLU A 787 18.99 15.85 -10.15
CA GLU A 787 19.62 15.98 -11.46
C GLU A 787 18.89 16.97 -12.37
N ASN A 788 19.67 17.71 -13.16
CA ASN A 788 19.16 18.63 -14.16
C ASN A 788 19.45 18.02 -15.53
N LEU A 789 18.42 17.72 -16.31
CA LEU A 789 18.56 16.97 -17.56
C LEU A 789 18.17 17.83 -18.77
N ASN A 790 18.92 17.73 -19.86
CA ASN A 790 18.49 18.26 -21.16
C ASN A 790 17.54 17.28 -21.87
N ARG A 791 17.06 17.62 -23.08
CA ARG A 791 16.09 16.80 -23.82
C ARG A 791 16.65 15.45 -24.24
N GLU A 792 17.96 15.31 -24.27
CA GLU A 792 18.69 14.07 -24.54
C GLU A 792 18.97 13.26 -23.26
N ARG A 793 18.33 13.60 -22.13
CA ARG A 793 18.52 13.01 -20.79
C ARG A 793 19.97 13.10 -20.28
N LYS A 794 20.78 14.02 -20.79
CA LYS A 794 22.15 14.25 -20.29
C LYS A 794 22.15 15.27 -19.15
N ALA A 795 22.97 15.00 -18.13
CA ALA A 795 23.11 15.86 -16.97
C ALA A 795 23.76 17.22 -17.31
N GLU A 796 23.14 18.29 -16.84
CA GLU A 796 23.52 19.69 -17.04
C GLU A 796 23.71 20.38 -15.68
N HIS A 797 24.74 19.98 -14.93
CA HIS A 797 24.93 20.41 -13.51
C HIS A 797 24.99 21.93 -13.29
N LYS A 798 25.32 22.73 -14.31
CA LYS A 798 25.38 24.20 -14.24
C LYS A 798 24.05 24.89 -14.57
N ARG A 799 23.01 24.14 -14.94
CA ARG A 799 21.74 24.66 -15.47
C ARG A 799 20.55 24.48 -14.52
N GLY A 800 20.79 24.06 -13.28
CA GLY A 800 19.74 24.03 -12.25
C GLY A 800 19.07 25.39 -12.08
N LEU A 801 17.75 25.39 -12.03
CA LEU A 801 16.90 26.57 -12.04
C LEU A 801 15.93 26.50 -10.87
N LEU A 802 15.64 27.65 -10.27
CA LEU A 802 14.45 27.85 -9.47
C LEU A 802 13.36 28.44 -10.38
N SER A 803 12.31 27.66 -10.62
CA SER A 803 11.25 27.99 -11.57
C SER A 803 10.24 29.00 -11.01
N THR A 804 9.97 30.07 -11.78
CA THR A 804 8.87 31.00 -11.48
C THR A 804 7.53 30.28 -11.53
N LYS A 805 7.30 29.43 -12.53
CA LYS A 805 6.07 28.64 -12.67
C LYS A 805 5.82 27.80 -11.40
N ALA A 806 6.83 27.06 -10.96
CA ALA A 806 6.69 26.18 -9.80
C ALA A 806 6.39 26.98 -8.53
N ALA A 807 7.06 28.12 -8.32
CA ALA A 807 6.83 28.96 -7.14
C ALA A 807 5.38 29.44 -7.05
N PHE A 808 4.82 29.96 -8.15
CA PHE A 808 3.41 30.40 -8.19
C PHE A 808 2.42 29.25 -7.94
N VAL A 809 2.68 28.08 -8.54
CA VAL A 809 1.81 26.92 -8.36
C VAL A 809 1.88 26.38 -6.92
N TYR A 810 3.08 26.29 -6.33
CA TYR A 810 3.22 25.88 -4.93
C TYR A 810 2.60 26.87 -3.96
N ASP A 811 2.71 28.18 -4.21
CA ASP A 811 2.03 29.19 -3.41
C ASP A 811 0.50 29.13 -3.55
N ALA A 812 -0.01 28.85 -4.75
CA ALA A 812 -1.44 28.62 -4.98
C ALA A 812 -1.96 27.37 -4.24
N LEU A 813 -1.19 26.28 -4.25
CA LEU A 813 -1.60 25.03 -3.61
C LEU A 813 -1.40 25.04 -2.10
N TYR A 814 -0.23 25.48 -1.59
CA TYR A 814 0.19 25.23 -0.21
C TYR A 814 0.60 26.49 0.56
N GLY A 815 0.69 27.65 -0.08
CA GLY A 815 1.15 28.90 0.55
C GLY A 815 0.25 29.43 1.66
N TYR A 816 -0.97 28.92 1.79
CA TYR A 816 -1.89 29.24 2.89
C TYR A 816 -1.63 28.41 4.16
N THR A 817 -0.98 27.25 4.03
CA THR A 817 -0.66 26.34 5.14
C THR A 817 0.82 26.29 5.48
N ASP A 818 1.69 26.70 4.56
CA ASP A 818 3.13 26.47 4.66
C ASP A 818 3.96 27.65 4.13
N ASP A 819 4.94 28.07 4.91
CA ASP A 819 5.80 29.24 4.69
C ASP A 819 6.89 29.02 3.63
N TYR A 820 7.24 27.77 3.31
CA TYR A 820 8.25 27.48 2.30
C TYR A 820 7.82 27.93 0.90
N ALA A 821 6.53 27.82 0.56
CA ALA A 821 6.00 28.30 -0.69
C ALA A 821 6.08 29.83 -0.80
N GLN A 822 5.83 30.55 0.30
CA GLN A 822 6.00 32.00 0.37
C GLN A 822 7.49 32.38 0.22
N THR A 823 8.38 31.63 0.86
CA THR A 823 9.84 31.78 0.72
C THR A 823 10.29 31.57 -0.73
N LEU A 824 9.73 30.59 -1.44
CA LEU A 824 9.98 30.39 -2.87
C LEU A 824 9.49 31.59 -3.70
N MET A 825 8.32 32.14 -3.36
CA MET A 825 7.75 33.33 -4.03
C MET A 825 8.66 34.56 -3.88
N GLU A 826 9.25 34.77 -2.71
CA GLU A 826 10.20 35.87 -2.49
C GLU A 826 11.41 35.81 -3.43
N GLN A 827 11.87 34.61 -3.78
CA GLN A 827 12.99 34.44 -4.72
C GLN A 827 12.63 34.78 -6.17
N VAL A 828 11.33 34.81 -6.51
CA VAL A 828 10.85 35.02 -7.88
C VAL A 828 10.08 36.32 -8.10
N LYS A 829 9.69 37.05 -7.05
CA LYS A 829 8.82 38.25 -7.11
C LYS A 829 9.27 39.35 -8.09
N GLY A 830 10.58 39.47 -8.34
CA GLY A 830 11.15 40.44 -9.30
C GLY A 830 11.43 39.90 -10.70
N LEU A 831 11.08 38.65 -11.00
CA LEU A 831 11.46 37.97 -12.25
C LEU A 831 10.46 38.22 -13.38
N TYR A 832 10.24 39.49 -13.71
CA TYR A 832 9.36 39.88 -14.81
C TYR A 832 9.91 41.07 -15.60
N LYS A 833 9.23 41.38 -16.70
CA LYS A 833 9.37 42.65 -17.40
C LYS A 833 7.98 43.24 -17.62
N GLU A 834 7.76 44.43 -17.08
CA GLU A 834 6.50 45.15 -17.22
C GLU A 834 6.12 45.34 -18.69
N GLY A 835 4.86 45.12 -19.01
CA GLY A 835 4.35 45.12 -20.38
C GLY A 835 4.82 43.94 -21.24
N TYR A 836 5.55 42.95 -20.72
CA TYR A 836 5.98 41.76 -21.47
C TYR A 836 5.60 40.43 -20.82
N GLY A 837 5.72 40.30 -19.49
CA GLY A 837 5.41 39.07 -18.75
C GLY A 837 6.53 38.59 -17.83
N TRP A 838 6.26 37.45 -17.19
CA TRP A 838 7.15 36.77 -16.25
C TRP A 838 8.22 35.95 -16.98
N TYR A 839 9.43 36.00 -16.43
CA TYR A 839 10.58 35.21 -16.85
C TYR A 839 10.55 33.81 -16.23
N GLY A 840 11.18 32.84 -16.89
CA GLY A 840 11.10 31.42 -16.51
C GLY A 840 11.72 31.06 -15.15
N GLY A 841 12.55 31.92 -14.54
CA GLY A 841 13.12 31.65 -13.22
C GLY A 841 14.52 32.23 -13.03
N VAL A 842 15.26 31.70 -12.05
CA VAL A 842 16.64 32.11 -11.73
C VAL A 842 17.56 30.89 -11.63
N PHE A 843 18.75 30.97 -12.23
CA PHE A 843 19.72 29.87 -12.17
C PHE A 843 20.32 29.77 -10.77
N LEU A 844 20.24 28.58 -10.16
CA LEU A 844 20.66 28.37 -8.76
C LEU A 844 22.15 28.65 -8.54
N LYS A 845 23.00 28.28 -9.52
CA LYS A 845 24.46 28.40 -9.42
C LYS A 845 24.98 29.78 -9.79
N SER A 846 24.54 30.34 -10.92
CA SER A 846 25.04 31.64 -11.41
C SER A 846 24.25 32.83 -10.89
N LYS A 847 23.06 32.61 -10.30
CA LYS A 847 22.10 33.64 -9.86
C LYS A 847 21.59 34.56 -10.98
N HIS A 848 21.93 34.28 -12.24
CA HIS A 848 21.37 35.00 -13.37
C HIS A 848 19.90 34.65 -13.61
N THR A 849 19.10 35.65 -13.94
CA THR A 849 17.72 35.45 -14.40
C THR A 849 17.70 34.68 -15.71
N ASN A 850 16.86 33.65 -15.78
CA ASN A 850 16.48 32.98 -17.02
C ASN A 850 15.43 33.85 -17.72
N LYS A 851 15.85 34.72 -18.65
CA LYS A 851 14.95 35.67 -19.35
C LYS A 851 14.07 35.03 -20.42
N SER A 852 13.78 33.73 -20.29
CA SER A 852 12.89 33.00 -21.18
C SER A 852 11.44 33.45 -20.98
N LEU A 853 10.96 34.29 -21.90
CA LEU A 853 9.54 34.67 -22.00
C LEU A 853 8.78 33.60 -22.80
N ASN A 854 7.96 32.82 -22.09
CA ASN A 854 7.24 31.68 -22.67
C ASN A 854 5.82 31.54 -22.08
N ILE A 855 4.96 30.84 -22.82
CA ILE A 855 3.54 30.69 -22.47
C ILE A 855 3.34 29.83 -21.23
N MET A 856 4.17 28.81 -21.00
CA MET A 856 4.00 27.89 -19.87
C MET A 856 4.16 28.62 -18.53
N THR A 857 5.16 29.50 -18.42
CA THR A 857 5.36 30.32 -17.21
C THR A 857 4.21 31.30 -16.99
N ASN A 858 3.80 32.03 -18.03
CA ASN A 858 2.79 33.09 -17.88
C ASN A 858 1.37 32.53 -17.71
N ALA A 859 1.07 31.39 -18.34
CA ALA A 859 -0.17 30.66 -18.08
C ALA A 859 -0.23 30.17 -16.63
N ALA A 860 0.87 29.59 -16.11
CA ALA A 860 0.93 29.13 -14.73
C ALA A 860 0.65 30.24 -13.73
N VAL A 861 1.18 31.44 -13.94
CA VAL A 861 0.92 32.60 -13.08
C VAL A 861 -0.57 32.96 -13.08
N LEU A 862 -1.19 33.11 -14.25
CA LEU A 862 -2.62 33.42 -14.38
C LEU A 862 -3.50 32.34 -13.75
N GLU A 863 -3.21 31.08 -14.06
CA GLU A 863 -3.94 29.94 -13.51
C GLU A 863 -3.78 29.86 -11.99
N SER A 864 -2.58 30.09 -11.44
CA SER A 864 -2.33 30.04 -10.00
C SER A 864 -3.14 31.10 -9.24
N ILE A 865 -3.21 32.30 -9.80
CA ILE A 865 -3.97 33.41 -9.20
C ILE A 865 -5.48 33.14 -9.34
N ASN A 866 -5.93 32.64 -10.49
CA ASN A 866 -7.32 32.24 -10.69
C ASN A 866 -7.72 31.07 -9.77
N TYR A 867 -6.80 30.15 -9.49
CA TYR A 867 -6.97 29.06 -8.55
C TYR A 867 -7.10 29.58 -7.12
N LYS A 868 -6.32 30.58 -6.69
CA LYS A 868 -6.55 31.24 -5.39
C LYS A 868 -7.93 31.91 -5.29
N LYS A 869 -8.49 32.40 -6.41
CA LYS A 869 -9.86 32.94 -6.44
C LYS A 869 -10.93 31.85 -6.36
N ASN A 870 -10.77 30.75 -7.09
CA ASN A 870 -11.85 29.79 -7.37
C ASN A 870 -11.65 28.37 -6.81
N GLY A 871 -10.46 28.06 -6.29
CA GLY A 871 -10.02 26.70 -6.01
C GLY A 871 -9.74 25.91 -7.29
N ASN A 872 -9.76 24.57 -7.17
CA ASN A 872 -9.58 23.65 -8.28
C ASN A 872 -10.60 23.87 -9.41
N PHE A 873 -10.11 23.96 -10.64
CA PHE A 873 -10.91 24.34 -11.80
C PHE A 873 -11.99 23.31 -12.15
N TYR A 874 -11.79 22.04 -11.80
CA TYR A 874 -12.82 21.02 -11.97
C TYR A 874 -14.01 21.27 -11.01
N TYR A 875 -13.75 21.55 -9.73
CA TYR A 875 -14.79 21.67 -8.70
C TYR A 875 -15.43 23.06 -8.56
N ALA A 876 -14.76 24.14 -8.99
CA ALA A 876 -15.22 25.52 -8.81
C ALA A 876 -16.64 25.84 -9.32
N LYS A 877 -17.20 25.02 -10.22
CA LYS A 877 -18.56 25.17 -10.78
C LYS A 877 -19.52 24.03 -10.41
N GLU A 878 -19.08 23.09 -9.58
CA GLU A 878 -19.90 22.02 -8.98
C GLU A 878 -19.85 22.12 -7.43
N PRO A 879 -20.36 23.21 -6.83
CA PRO A 879 -20.19 23.49 -5.40
C PRO A 879 -20.76 22.41 -4.47
N LYS A 880 -21.87 21.76 -4.87
CA LYS A 880 -22.43 20.61 -4.13
C LYS A 880 -21.48 19.41 -4.09
N LEU A 881 -20.67 19.22 -5.12
CA LEU A 881 -19.69 18.15 -5.16
C LEU A 881 -18.49 18.56 -4.30
N TYR A 882 -18.02 19.80 -4.37
CA TYR A 882 -16.95 20.33 -3.53
C TYR A 882 -17.23 20.22 -2.01
N ASP A 883 -18.41 20.65 -1.53
CA ASP A 883 -18.82 20.51 -0.11
C ASP A 883 -18.96 19.05 0.30
N GLN A 884 -19.26 18.17 -0.65
CA GLN A 884 -19.31 16.72 -0.49
C GLN A 884 -17.94 16.06 -0.65
N ILE A 885 -16.88 16.76 -1.06
CA ILE A 885 -15.55 16.19 -1.36
C ILE A 885 -14.51 16.60 -0.33
N ALA A 886 -14.75 17.70 0.39
CA ALA A 886 -13.97 18.02 1.57
C ALA A 886 -13.97 16.78 2.47
N LEU A 887 -12.82 16.13 2.57
CA LEU A 887 -12.61 14.96 3.41
C LEU A 887 -12.77 15.38 4.86
N ARG A 888 -14.02 15.41 5.32
CA ARG A 888 -14.29 15.53 6.73
C ARG A 888 -14.22 14.12 7.27
N THR A 889 -13.11 13.78 7.91
CA THR A 889 -13.20 12.77 8.95
C THR A 889 -14.24 13.29 9.95
N ILE A 890 -15.24 12.48 10.24
CA ILE A 890 -16.26 12.83 11.24
C ILE A 890 -15.70 12.32 12.56
N ASP A 891 -14.74 13.09 13.06
CA ASP A 891 -14.05 12.83 14.31
C ASP A 891 -14.51 13.87 15.32
N GLU A 892 -15.68 13.63 15.89
CA GLU A 892 -16.35 14.56 16.78
C GLU A 892 -16.44 13.98 18.19
N LYS A 893 -15.98 14.76 19.16
CA LYS A 893 -15.99 14.33 20.56
C LYS A 893 -17.32 14.64 21.21
N ASN A 894 -17.71 13.78 22.14
CA ASN A 894 -18.82 14.02 23.05
C ASN A 894 -20.16 14.33 22.37
N LYS A 895 -20.49 13.57 21.32
CA LYS A 895 -21.73 13.73 20.55
C LYS A 895 -22.78 12.72 20.95
N TYR A 896 -24.03 13.06 20.69
CA TYR A 896 -25.16 12.15 20.85
C TYR A 896 -25.49 11.48 19.52
N TYR A 897 -25.91 10.23 19.57
CA TYR A 897 -26.41 9.51 18.41
C TYR A 897 -27.39 8.41 18.82
N ILE A 898 -28.26 8.05 17.90
CA ILE A 898 -29.26 7.01 18.08
C ILE A 898 -28.61 5.68 17.73
N GLU A 899 -28.58 4.72 18.64
CA GLU A 899 -27.99 3.38 18.46
C GLU A 899 -29.08 2.32 18.46
N SER A 900 -29.07 1.41 17.48
CA SER A 900 -29.94 0.22 17.46
C SER A 900 -29.61 -0.75 18.58
N LYS A 901 -30.49 -1.73 18.83
CA LYS A 901 -30.05 -2.95 19.54
C LYS A 901 -28.85 -3.59 18.82
N GLU A 902 -28.10 -4.42 19.54
CA GLU A 902 -27.07 -5.27 18.93
C GLU A 902 -27.68 -6.29 17.96
N ILE A 903 -26.98 -6.51 16.84
CA ILE A 903 -27.40 -7.33 15.70
C ILE A 903 -26.29 -8.34 15.42
N GLU A 904 -26.61 -9.62 15.50
CA GLU A 904 -25.62 -10.70 15.39
C GLU A 904 -25.02 -10.81 13.99
N LEU A 905 -25.84 -10.73 12.94
CA LEU A 905 -25.40 -10.88 11.57
C LEU A 905 -25.11 -9.52 10.92
N ARG A 906 -23.92 -9.38 10.32
CA ARG A 906 -23.53 -8.20 9.52
C ARG A 906 -24.55 -7.89 8.43
N TYR A 907 -25.08 -8.93 7.78
CA TYR A 907 -26.09 -8.80 6.74
C TYR A 907 -27.36 -8.08 7.24
N ASP A 908 -27.84 -8.42 8.44
CA ASP A 908 -29.06 -7.83 9.01
C ASP A 908 -28.81 -6.39 9.49
N ALA A 909 -27.63 -6.12 10.05
CA ALA A 909 -27.22 -4.77 10.41
C ALA A 909 -27.07 -3.88 9.17
N GLN A 910 -26.53 -4.45 8.08
CA GLN A 910 -26.53 -3.80 6.79
C GLN A 910 -27.96 -3.54 6.31
N GLN A 911 -28.86 -4.53 6.26
CA GLN A 911 -30.26 -4.33 5.85
C GLN A 911 -30.95 -3.19 6.61
N LEU A 912 -30.78 -3.15 7.94
CA LEU A 912 -31.28 -2.06 8.77
C LEU A 912 -30.68 -0.72 8.37
N MET A 913 -29.35 -0.64 8.24
CA MET A 913 -28.67 0.57 7.75
C MET A 913 -29.14 0.97 6.33
N GLU A 914 -29.42 0.01 5.44
CA GLU A 914 -29.89 0.28 4.09
C GLU A 914 -31.31 0.84 4.07
N SER A 915 -32.15 0.46 5.04
CA SER A 915 -33.49 1.03 5.21
C SER A 915 -33.46 2.52 5.62
N LEU A 916 -32.32 3.00 6.13
CA LEU A 916 -32.11 4.37 6.62
C LEU A 916 -31.42 5.28 5.58
N LYS A 917 -31.24 4.79 4.33
CA LYS A 917 -30.48 5.51 3.28
C LYS A 917 -31.15 6.80 2.78
N GLU A 918 -32.46 6.97 2.99
CA GLU A 918 -33.17 8.19 2.57
C GLU A 918 -33.11 9.30 3.63
N GLU A 919 -32.49 9.06 4.79
CA GLU A 919 -32.48 9.99 5.92
C GLU A 919 -31.47 11.14 5.79
N LYS A 920 -31.84 12.28 6.39
CA LYS A 920 -31.02 13.49 6.39
C LYS A 920 -29.79 13.43 7.29
N GLU A 921 -29.62 12.36 8.06
CA GLU A 921 -28.51 12.18 8.99
C GLU A 921 -27.57 11.03 8.61
N LEU A 922 -26.34 11.05 9.14
CA LEU A 922 -25.37 9.98 8.95
C LEU A 922 -25.83 8.72 9.70
N ALA A 923 -26.29 7.69 9.00
CA ALA A 923 -26.45 6.36 9.57
C ALA A 923 -25.20 5.51 9.29
N ARG A 924 -24.67 4.82 10.28
CA ARG A 924 -23.42 4.08 10.23
C ARG A 924 -23.52 2.75 10.98
N MET A 925 -22.91 1.72 10.44
CA MET A 925 -22.77 0.42 11.08
C MET A 925 -21.41 0.34 11.74
N GLU A 926 -21.39 -0.02 13.02
CA GLU A 926 -20.16 -0.19 13.80
C GLU A 926 -20.16 -1.56 14.47
N ARG A 927 -18.97 -2.08 14.75
CA ARG A 927 -18.82 -3.34 15.49
C ARG A 927 -18.94 -3.09 16.98
N LYS A 928 -19.71 -3.93 17.67
CA LYS A 928 -19.89 -3.90 19.13
C LYS A 928 -19.73 -5.30 19.69
N GLY A 929 -18.51 -5.65 20.08
CA GLY A 929 -18.14 -7.02 20.44
C GLY A 929 -18.23 -7.96 19.24
N ILE A 930 -18.94 -9.08 19.39
CA ILE A 930 -19.22 -10.04 18.30
C ILE A 930 -20.39 -9.60 17.40
N ASN A 931 -21.18 -8.62 17.86
CA ASN A 931 -22.37 -8.11 17.19
C ASN A 931 -22.07 -6.79 16.45
N PHE A 932 -23.09 -6.28 15.77
CA PHE A 932 -23.11 -5.02 15.05
C PHE A 932 -24.19 -4.10 15.62
N VAL A 933 -23.97 -2.79 15.51
CA VAL A 933 -24.99 -1.78 15.80
C VAL A 933 -25.10 -0.81 14.63
N VAL A 934 -26.30 -0.28 14.42
CA VAL A 934 -26.55 0.81 13.49
C VAL A 934 -26.76 2.08 14.31
N ARG A 935 -25.90 3.08 14.08
CA ARG A 935 -25.91 4.37 14.75
C ARG A 935 -26.35 5.46 13.78
N ILE A 936 -27.14 6.43 14.22
CA ILE A 936 -27.70 7.50 13.37
C ILE A 936 -27.45 8.87 13.99
N GLY A 937 -26.99 9.79 13.15
CA GLY A 937 -26.73 11.18 13.47
C GLY A 937 -25.45 11.41 14.25
N VAL A 938 -25.14 12.69 14.39
CA VAL A 938 -24.07 13.25 15.23
C VAL A 938 -24.64 14.56 15.77
N PHE A 939 -25.22 14.50 16.95
CA PHE A 939 -25.98 15.61 17.55
C PHE A 939 -25.18 16.27 18.65
N ASP A 940 -25.32 17.59 18.79
CA ASP A 940 -24.66 18.37 19.85
C ASP A 940 -25.34 18.14 21.21
N THR A 941 -26.64 17.86 21.20
CA THR A 941 -27.44 17.65 22.41
C THR A 941 -28.26 16.36 22.38
N GLN A 942 -28.63 15.86 23.56
CA GLN A 942 -29.50 14.69 23.69
C GLN A 942 -30.91 14.96 23.15
N GLU A 943 -31.41 16.20 23.30
CA GLU A 943 -32.72 16.62 22.81
C GLU A 943 -32.80 16.61 21.28
N GLU A 944 -31.77 17.08 20.58
CA GLU A 944 -31.70 16.96 19.11
C GLU A 944 -31.76 15.50 18.63
N ALA A 945 -31.10 14.59 19.35
CA ALA A 945 -31.14 13.17 19.05
C ALA A 945 -32.52 12.54 19.33
N LEU A 946 -33.22 13.01 20.37
CA LEU A 946 -34.59 12.60 20.70
C LEU A 946 -35.58 13.07 19.63
N ASP A 947 -35.53 14.36 19.29
CA ASP A 947 -36.38 14.96 18.27
C ASP A 947 -36.19 14.28 16.92
N PHE A 948 -34.94 13.93 16.57
CA PHE A 948 -34.65 13.20 15.36
C PHE A 948 -35.12 11.73 15.41
N LEU A 949 -35.03 11.08 16.57
CA LEU A 949 -35.57 9.73 16.78
C LEU A 949 -37.08 9.68 16.59
N ASP A 950 -37.80 10.68 17.10
CA ASP A 950 -39.26 10.78 16.93
C ASP A 950 -39.65 11.11 15.48
N PHE A 951 -38.77 11.81 14.75
CA PHE A 951 -38.96 12.11 13.33
C PHE A 951 -38.68 10.92 12.41
N LEU A 952 -37.76 10.02 12.77
CA LEU A 952 -37.38 8.84 12.00
C LEU A 952 -38.59 7.92 11.77
N LYS A 953 -39.20 7.99 10.59
CA LYS A 953 -40.33 7.12 10.18
C LYS A 953 -39.90 5.67 9.87
N VAL A 954 -38.83 5.21 10.50
CA VAL A 954 -38.21 3.90 10.26
C VAL A 954 -38.18 3.10 11.55
N ASN A 955 -38.54 1.82 11.48
CA ASN A 955 -38.51 0.93 12.63
C ASN A 955 -37.06 0.55 12.98
N LEU A 956 -36.45 1.33 13.88
CA LEU A 956 -35.22 0.96 14.57
C LEU A 956 -35.56 0.18 15.84
N PRO A 957 -35.36 -1.15 15.86
CA PRO A 957 -35.83 -1.97 16.96
C PRO A 957 -35.14 -1.59 18.27
N ARG A 958 -35.90 -1.04 19.23
CA ARG A 958 -35.43 -0.65 20.57
C ARG A 958 -34.19 0.26 20.53
N ALA A 959 -34.22 1.28 19.67
CA ALA A 959 -33.16 2.27 19.60
C ALA A 959 -33.00 3.01 20.93
N LYS A 960 -31.78 3.41 21.27
CA LYS A 960 -31.46 4.24 22.43
C LYS A 960 -30.54 5.37 22.03
N ILE A 961 -30.59 6.47 22.76
CA ILE A 961 -29.61 7.54 22.59
C ILE A 961 -28.40 7.22 23.45
N VAL A 962 -27.23 7.37 22.85
CA VAL A 962 -25.94 7.17 23.49
C VAL A 962 -25.07 8.38 23.22
N GLN A 963 -24.21 8.68 24.18
CA GLN A 963 -23.22 9.73 24.08
C GLN A 963 -21.84 9.09 23.91
N GLY A 964 -21.03 9.65 23.03
CA GLY A 964 -19.65 9.26 22.92
C GLY A 964 -18.95 9.94 21.77
N ASP A 965 -17.69 9.59 21.60
CA ASP A 965 -16.91 10.06 20.48
C ASP A 965 -17.34 9.34 19.20
N VAL A 966 -17.47 10.12 18.14
CA VAL A 966 -17.69 9.62 16.78
C VAL A 966 -16.33 9.67 16.11
N ASN A 967 -15.82 8.53 15.68
CA ASN A 967 -14.59 8.43 14.91
C ASN A 967 -14.89 7.67 13.62
N SER A 968 -14.67 8.35 12.51
CA SER A 968 -14.98 7.84 11.18
C SER A 968 -14.21 6.57 10.78
N GLU A 969 -13.07 6.30 11.41
CA GLU A 969 -12.28 5.07 11.21
C GLU A 969 -12.96 3.81 11.78
N ASN A 970 -13.93 3.96 12.69
CA ASN A 970 -14.65 2.83 13.29
C ASN A 970 -15.86 2.37 12.45
N PHE A 971 -16.17 3.07 11.36
CA PHE A 971 -17.38 2.82 10.58
C PHE A 971 -17.16 1.61 9.65
N MET A 972 -17.88 0.52 9.87
CA MET A 972 -17.85 -0.65 8.99
C MET A 972 -18.58 -0.39 7.67
N LEU A 973 -19.71 0.33 7.75
CA LEU A 973 -20.51 0.81 6.62
C LEU A 973 -21.18 2.12 7.06
N ALA A 974 -21.61 2.95 6.13
CA ALA A 974 -22.54 4.03 6.43
C ALA A 974 -23.52 4.27 5.28
N THR A 975 -24.50 5.14 5.47
CA THR A 975 -25.39 5.67 4.42
C THR A 975 -24.79 6.90 3.74
N ARG A 976 -23.85 7.57 4.41
CA ARG A 976 -23.01 8.67 3.86
C ARG A 976 -21.49 8.44 3.98
N PRO A 977 -20.96 7.21 3.85
CA PRO A 977 -19.54 6.98 3.95
C PRO A 977 -18.91 7.41 2.64
N PHE A 978 -17.85 8.18 2.77
CA PHE A 978 -16.83 8.27 1.76
C PHE A 978 -16.11 6.93 1.76
N ASN A 979 -16.35 6.07 0.76
CA ASN A 979 -15.36 5.01 0.54
C ASN A 979 -14.17 5.67 -0.15
N TYR A 980 -13.02 5.61 0.53
CA TYR A 980 -11.76 6.10 0.01
C TYR A 980 -11.21 5.10 -0.99
N ASP A 981 -11.66 5.19 -2.24
CA ASP A 981 -10.89 4.63 -3.34
C ASP A 981 -9.88 5.69 -3.79
N TYR A 982 -8.64 5.58 -3.34
CA TYR A 982 -7.58 6.52 -3.70
C TYR A 982 -7.30 6.55 -5.22
N HIS A 983 -7.85 5.60 -6.00
CA HIS A 983 -7.71 5.49 -7.45
C HIS A 983 -8.84 6.14 -8.27
N ILE A 984 -9.90 6.65 -7.64
CA ILE A 984 -11.04 7.29 -8.31
C ILE A 984 -11.02 8.80 -7.99
N PRO A 985 -11.48 9.71 -8.89
CA PRO A 985 -11.66 11.12 -8.53
C PRO A 985 -12.47 11.20 -7.25
N TYR A 986 -12.35 12.27 -6.47
CA TYR A 986 -13.36 12.53 -5.43
C TYR A 986 -14.73 12.71 -6.09
N LYS A 987 -15.41 11.60 -6.28
CA LYS A 987 -16.81 11.49 -6.53
C LYS A 987 -17.19 10.55 -5.42
N ASN A 988 -17.93 11.05 -4.44
CA ASN A 988 -18.60 10.16 -3.51
C ASN A 988 -19.42 9.21 -4.36
N ARG A 989 -18.89 8.02 -4.63
CA ARG A 989 -19.77 6.89 -4.82
C ARG A 989 -20.41 6.76 -3.45
N LEU A 990 -21.62 7.31 -3.32
CA LEU A 990 -22.65 6.63 -2.56
C LEU A 990 -22.47 5.16 -2.88
N ILE A 991 -22.11 4.35 -1.88
CA ILE A 991 -21.82 2.91 -2.01
C ILE A 991 -23.00 2.16 -2.66
N SER A 992 -24.14 2.82 -2.90
CA SER A 992 -25.25 2.27 -3.66
C SER A 992 -24.97 2.27 -5.19
N LYS A 993 -24.46 1.14 -5.69
CA LYS A 993 -25.15 0.27 -6.69
C LYS A 993 -24.21 -0.56 -7.58
N GLU A 994 -22.92 -0.26 -7.69
CA GLU A 994 -22.06 -0.83 -8.74
C GLU A 994 -21.01 -1.86 -8.28
N VAL A 995 -20.82 -2.09 -6.97
CA VAL A 995 -19.87 -3.11 -6.45
C VAL A 995 -20.50 -4.49 -6.22
N TYR A 996 -21.81 -4.65 -6.45
CA TYR A 996 -22.53 -5.91 -6.17
C TYR A 996 -23.11 -6.61 -7.40
N GLU A 997 -22.50 -6.48 -8.59
CA GLU A 997 -22.98 -7.27 -9.73
C GLU A 997 -22.80 -8.81 -9.60
N PRO A 998 -21.85 -9.36 -8.84
CA PRO A 998 -21.86 -10.82 -8.58
C PRO A 998 -23.10 -11.25 -7.80
N PHE A 999 -23.57 -10.42 -6.85
CA PHE A 999 -24.69 -10.74 -5.95
C PHE A 999 -26.07 -10.49 -6.57
N LYS A 1000 -26.20 -9.51 -7.47
CA LYS A 1000 -27.48 -9.23 -8.16
C LYS A 1000 -27.86 -10.33 -9.14
N VAL A 1001 -26.87 -10.89 -9.85
CA VAL A 1001 -27.04 -12.07 -10.71
C VAL A 1001 -27.44 -13.29 -9.86
N TYR A 1002 -26.84 -13.45 -8.67
CA TYR A 1002 -27.15 -14.53 -7.74
C TYR A 1002 -28.56 -14.42 -7.13
N MET A 1003 -28.97 -13.22 -6.71
CA MET A 1003 -30.31 -12.95 -6.15
C MET A 1003 -31.44 -13.12 -7.17
N LYS A 1004 -31.19 -12.81 -8.45
CA LYS A 1004 -32.17 -13.03 -9.53
C LYS A 1004 -32.48 -14.54 -9.71
N ASN A 1005 -31.50 -15.39 -9.42
CA ASN A 1005 -31.65 -16.85 -9.47
C ASN A 1005 -32.21 -17.43 -8.15
N TYR A 1006 -31.88 -16.84 -7.00
CA TYR A 1006 -32.41 -17.24 -5.69
C TYR A 1006 -33.91 -16.92 -5.54
N LEU A 1007 -34.35 -15.72 -5.97
CA LEU A 1007 -35.78 -15.34 -5.96
C LEU A 1007 -36.62 -16.16 -6.96
N LYS A 1008 -36.02 -16.65 -8.05
CA LYS A 1008 -36.68 -17.60 -8.96
C LYS A 1008 -36.92 -18.97 -8.30
N LYS A 1009 -36.03 -19.44 -7.42
CA LYS A 1009 -36.24 -20.70 -6.68
C LYS A 1009 -37.35 -20.61 -5.62
N LYS A 1010 -37.54 -19.45 -4.98
CA LYS A 1010 -38.64 -19.24 -4.01
C LYS A 1010 -40.04 -19.20 -4.66
N LYS A 1011 -40.16 -18.73 -5.91
CA LYS A 1011 -41.43 -18.76 -6.66
C LYS A 1011 -41.83 -20.15 -7.18
N ILE A 1012 -40.91 -21.11 -7.23
CA ILE A 1012 -41.22 -22.50 -7.62
C ILE A 1012 -41.64 -23.34 -6.40
N ALA A 1013 -41.21 -22.97 -5.18
CA ALA A 1013 -41.59 -23.66 -3.94
C ALA A 1013 -43.01 -23.33 -3.45
N ASN A 1014 -43.60 -22.19 -3.84
CA ASN A 1014 -44.97 -21.78 -3.45
C ASN A 1014 -46.05 -22.11 -4.50
N LYS A 1015 -45.80 -23.07 -5.40
CA LYS A 1015 -46.78 -23.54 -6.40
C LYS A 1015 -46.97 -25.07 -6.32
N LYS A 1016 -47.20 -25.59 -5.12
CA LYS A 1016 -47.81 -26.91 -4.85
C LYS A 1016 -48.53 -26.85 -3.50
N LYS A 1017 -49.70 -26.24 -3.51
CA LYS A 1017 -50.85 -26.47 -2.62
C LYS A 1017 -51.99 -25.61 -3.18
N ASP A 1018 -52.60 -26.17 -4.21
CA ASP A 1018 -54.05 -26.24 -4.45
C ASP A 1018 -54.24 -27.27 -5.58
#